data_AF-A0A7S2J6M7-F1
#
_entry.id   AF-A0A7S2J6M7-F1
#
_cell.length_a   1.000
_cell.length_b   1.000
_cell.length_c   1.000
_cell.angle_alpha   90.00
_cell.angle_beta   90.00
_cell.angle_gamma   90.00
#
_symmetry.space_group_name_H-M   'P 1'
#
loop_
_entity.id
_entity.type
_entity.pdbx_description
1 polymer ?
#
loop_
_entity_poly.entity_id
_entity_poly.type
_entity_poly.pdbx_seq_one_letter_code
_entity_poly.pdbx_strand_id
1 'polypeptide(L)'
;RATPTSGRLGIEEHRNSLRSVEPWTPVNEMRSFSKRTTASKRSEESIHSVIDRTLSKTPSIFFQRRKPDDYFIVKVSRCLVDSYAFVAVTTIFTIYALIGDDIRLLCSEAPSDIVFDLVTLACLSLFTFEIVLSTLGKDDYFLSFFFLLDVVSTVTLFLDLSWVGEWISADEEDLDNVRGSRTARIGARAARIVRVVRLVRIVKLYKVALAVINTRLKEQERQERAAAPGDDDNEWLKEKQTQQRQVHRESRVSKKLSELTTRRVICLVLLLLLVLPNLTMDESQQFPSSAFYGADVVNEAFAEMLANLNSSSYREAYERALLQYLHYHNWFAKREDCPFDRACPRDYDSHIFWVGISGRDAVTVAQVAQLAQVRSTTAATWQSEVSQAMSSESTAWIYTYGAMPQQVQSTLGVVWGAACDSSRYHRRGFSLLAEAIEDQVHYVARCPKDLRRSERQMYIPRLNVSAEAHEAWHFAFFFDTRPSVEKESVFSITVTIFLCFALTFASLLFTSDANNLVLYPVETMMAKVETIRENPLLAMKVADEELRMEEVRKTMTAQSRQQRKQAKHWLKAVCEMLTCTARESEGELMETVILEKTIIKLGSLLALGFGEAGSKIIEHNMHGVDSACVDAIVEGTRVECIIGATRIKDFSIATEVLQANVMTFVNRIAEIVHGVVDEFHGAANRNNGDTFLIIWRFSDIEDTKVSKLADMAMVAFTKILGAVHRSPVLASYRGHPGLQQRLGRNCRVNLTSGLHAGWAIEGAVGSEFKIDASYLSPNVSIAACVEHATRIYSVSILVSEKVARLCSKEMMANMRLVDKVRFVGTKDPIELYCLDLDYLNLPVDEPLRKTPIWNTAMRYRSRQYLEDKKRMIWADDAEISNLFEDDSHIACMRSAYTEDFRQQFNMGYQNYAQGEWIVANQLLSQTLAMLRRQDGPSLALLRYMGTHRFMAPTGWAGVRDFGRSV
;
A
#
# COMPACT_ATOMS: atom_id res chain seq x y z
N ARG A 1 -62.42 -29.43 -23.09
CA ARG A 1 -63.34 -28.92 -22.05
C ARG A 1 -62.90 -27.49 -21.76
N ALA A 2 -63.31 -26.53 -22.59
CA ALA A 2 -64.56 -25.77 -22.50
C ALA A 2 -64.49 -24.68 -21.41
N THR A 3 -64.53 -23.43 -21.90
CA THR A 3 -64.66 -22.10 -21.28
C THR A 3 -66.06 -21.91 -20.62
N PRO A 4 -66.56 -20.68 -20.33
CA PRO A 4 -66.17 -19.61 -19.40
C PRO A 4 -67.41 -19.13 -18.56
N THR A 5 -67.35 -17.98 -17.86
CA THR A 5 -68.43 -16.95 -17.58
C THR A 5 -68.10 -16.16 -16.29
N SER A 6 -68.55 -14.93 -15.97
CA SER A 6 -68.90 -13.67 -16.64
C SER A 6 -69.56 -12.74 -15.59
N GLY A 7 -69.33 -11.41 -15.64
CA GLY A 7 -70.24 -10.36 -15.10
C GLY A 7 -69.60 -9.40 -14.08
N ARG A 8 -69.35 -8.09 -14.35
CA ARG A 8 -70.27 -6.92 -14.51
C ARG A 8 -71.10 -6.63 -13.24
N LEU A 9 -71.39 -5.41 -12.75
CA LEU A 9 -71.12 -3.97 -13.02
C LEU A 9 -71.89 -3.17 -11.91
N GLY A 10 -71.55 -1.90 -11.65
CA GLY A 10 -72.38 -0.89 -10.93
C GLY A 10 -71.74 -0.35 -9.64
N ILE A 11 -71.19 0.88 -9.55
CA ILE A 11 -71.72 2.27 -9.70
C ILE A 11 -72.76 2.66 -8.65
N GLU A 12 -72.35 3.57 -7.73
CA GLU A 12 -73.08 4.77 -7.21
C GLU A 12 -72.21 5.39 -6.08
N GLU A 13 -71.43 6.46 -6.31
CA GLU A 13 -71.76 7.89 -6.15
C GLU A 13 -72.43 8.32 -4.82
N HIS A 14 -71.68 9.05 -3.98
CA HIS A 14 -72.02 10.38 -3.40
C HIS A 14 -70.84 10.88 -2.53
N ARG A 15 -70.01 11.84 -2.98
CA ARG A 15 -70.15 13.32 -3.09
C ARG A 15 -70.08 14.08 -1.74
N ASN A 16 -68.91 14.70 -1.54
CA ASN A 16 -68.59 16.04 -1.01
C ASN A 16 -69.26 16.60 0.27
N SER A 17 -68.42 17.04 1.20
CA SER A 17 -68.17 18.49 1.51
C SER A 17 -66.99 18.57 2.51
N LEU A 18 -65.85 19.19 2.18
CA LEU A 18 -65.49 20.62 2.08
C LEU A 18 -65.42 21.40 3.40
N ARG A 19 -64.15 21.79 3.72
CA ARG A 19 -63.68 23.06 4.31
C ARG A 19 -64.01 23.28 5.80
N SER A 20 -63.20 23.94 6.63
CA SER A 20 -62.28 25.07 6.44
C SER A 20 -61.34 25.18 7.67
N VAL A 21 -60.03 25.40 7.49
CA VAL A 21 -59.27 26.67 7.62
C VAL A 21 -59.02 27.14 9.07
N GLU A 22 -57.75 26.98 9.52
CA GLU A 22 -56.79 27.91 10.22
C GLU A 22 -57.26 28.84 11.39
N PRO A 23 -56.39 29.50 12.22
CA PRO A 23 -54.94 29.77 12.08
C PRO A 23 -54.03 29.77 13.35
N TRP A 24 -52.72 29.73 13.08
CA TRP A 24 -51.53 30.43 13.64
C TRP A 24 -51.46 31.01 15.09
N THR A 25 -50.51 30.44 15.88
CA THR A 25 -49.36 31.00 16.70
C THR A 25 -49.47 32.33 17.51
N PRO A 26 -48.47 32.78 18.34
CA PRO A 26 -47.33 32.16 19.07
C PRO A 26 -47.18 32.63 20.56
N VAL A 27 -46.06 32.24 21.22
CA VAL A 27 -45.20 33.02 22.16
C VAL A 27 -45.05 32.53 23.64
N ASN A 28 -43.78 32.18 23.92
CA ASN A 28 -42.94 32.27 25.13
C ASN A 28 -43.11 31.41 26.40
N GLU A 29 -41.97 30.74 26.70
CA GLU A 29 -41.18 30.68 27.95
C GLU A 29 -41.90 30.27 29.25
N MET A 30 -41.39 29.43 30.14
CA MET A 30 -40.03 29.11 30.55
C MET A 30 -40.09 27.90 31.52
N ARG A 31 -39.04 27.07 31.54
CA ARG A 31 -38.53 26.27 32.70
C ARG A 31 -39.48 25.20 33.29
N SER A 32 -39.05 24.01 33.72
CA SER A 32 -37.76 23.34 33.82
C SER A 32 -38.00 21.93 34.39
N PHE A 33 -37.01 21.04 34.24
CA PHE A 33 -36.76 19.83 35.03
C PHE A 33 -37.62 18.57 34.80
N SER A 34 -37.05 17.68 33.99
CA SER A 34 -37.44 16.27 33.82
C SER A 34 -36.83 15.38 34.92
N LYS A 35 -37.67 14.54 35.54
CA LYS A 35 -37.30 13.24 36.15
C LYS A 35 -38.49 12.29 36.09
N ARG A 36 -38.36 11.22 35.31
CA ARG A 36 -39.21 10.01 35.24
C ARG A 36 -38.43 9.02 34.35
N THR A 37 -38.38 7.71 34.51
CA THR A 37 -38.91 6.71 35.45
C THR A 37 -38.24 5.39 35.04
N THR A 38 -37.95 4.50 35.99
CA THR A 38 -37.78 3.04 35.78
C THR A 38 -39.18 2.39 35.91
N ALA A 39 -39.57 1.24 35.37
CA ALA A 39 -38.97 0.12 34.63
C ALA A 39 -40.12 -0.69 33.97
N SER A 40 -39.81 -1.60 33.03
CA SER A 40 -40.22 -3.04 33.07
C SER A 40 -40.47 -3.71 31.69
N LYS A 41 -39.84 -4.89 31.54
CA LYS A 41 -40.10 -6.08 30.66
C LYS A 41 -39.78 -5.93 29.15
N ARG A 42 -38.82 -6.59 28.49
CA ARG A 42 -38.11 -7.91 28.56
C ARG A 42 -38.67 -8.92 27.54
N SER A 43 -37.93 -9.16 26.43
CA SER A 43 -37.70 -10.49 25.82
C SER A 43 -36.61 -10.44 24.74
N GLU A 44 -35.55 -11.23 24.97
CA GLU A 44 -34.71 -11.99 24.02
C GLU A 44 -33.95 -11.28 22.87
N GLU A 45 -32.66 -10.96 23.11
CA GLU A 45 -31.63 -10.83 22.07
C GLU A 45 -30.35 -11.60 22.46
N SER A 46 -29.68 -12.12 21.44
CA SER A 46 -28.59 -13.10 21.49
C SER A 46 -27.28 -12.57 22.11
N ILE A 47 -26.58 -13.46 22.80
CA ILE A 47 -25.37 -13.21 23.60
C ILE A 47 -24.19 -12.63 22.80
N HIS A 48 -24.21 -12.73 21.46
CA HIS A 48 -23.17 -12.16 20.58
C HIS A 48 -23.26 -10.64 20.40
N SER A 49 -24.44 -10.01 20.58
CA SER A 49 -24.57 -8.54 20.46
C SER A 49 -24.19 -7.80 21.76
N VAL A 50 -24.08 -8.53 22.87
CA VAL A 50 -23.70 -7.98 24.18
C VAL A 50 -22.18 -7.83 24.30
N ILE A 51 -21.40 -8.78 23.75
CA ILE A 51 -19.93 -8.72 23.79
C ILE A 51 -19.39 -7.52 22.99
N ASP A 52 -19.98 -7.22 21.83
CA ASP A 52 -19.58 -6.07 20.99
C ASP A 52 -19.99 -4.71 21.57
N ARG A 53 -21.02 -4.66 22.43
CA ARG A 53 -21.38 -3.43 23.16
C ARG A 53 -20.62 -3.23 24.47
N THR A 54 -20.06 -4.29 25.06
CA THR A 54 -19.19 -4.18 26.25
C THR A 54 -17.71 -3.94 25.94
N LEU A 55 -17.24 -4.20 24.71
CA LEU A 55 -15.88 -3.83 24.28
C LEU A 55 -15.75 -2.39 23.74
N SER A 56 -16.87 -1.68 23.55
CA SER A 56 -16.88 -0.27 23.09
C SER A 56 -17.04 0.77 24.21
N LYS A 57 -17.01 0.34 25.49
CA LYS A 57 -17.07 1.22 26.65
C LYS A 57 -16.10 0.81 27.76
N THR A 58 -14.81 0.76 27.46
CA THR A 58 -13.81 1.15 28.48
C THR A 58 -13.73 2.67 28.48
N PRO A 59 -13.94 3.36 29.62
CA PRO A 59 -13.68 4.77 29.69
C PRO A 59 -12.17 4.95 29.57
N SER A 60 -11.72 5.45 28.42
CA SER A 60 -10.45 6.15 28.37
C SER A 60 -10.55 7.26 29.41
N ILE A 61 -9.79 7.13 30.49
CA ILE A 61 -9.63 8.19 31.47
C ILE A 61 -9.14 9.39 30.69
N PHE A 62 -10.04 10.36 30.52
CA PHE A 62 -9.81 11.64 29.87
C PHE A 62 -8.80 12.42 30.73
N PHE A 63 -7.51 12.18 30.51
CA PHE A 63 -6.53 13.24 30.66
C PHE A 63 -6.58 14.03 29.37
N GLN A 64 -7.26 15.17 29.42
CA GLN A 64 -7.29 16.16 28.34
C GLN A 64 -5.88 16.74 28.19
N ARG A 65 -4.97 16.00 27.53
CA ARG A 65 -3.62 16.48 27.19
C ARG A 65 -3.76 17.53 26.09
N ARG A 66 -3.26 18.73 26.39
CA ARG A 66 -2.91 19.76 25.40
C ARG A 66 -2.06 19.14 24.28
N LYS A 67 -2.14 19.69 23.07
CA LYS A 67 -1.35 19.27 21.88
C LYS A 67 0.13 19.02 22.28
N PRO A 68 0.74 17.87 21.92
CA PRO A 68 2.11 17.52 22.36
C PRO A 68 3.23 18.33 21.68
N ASP A 69 2.91 19.09 20.63
CA ASP A 69 3.90 19.63 19.68
C ASP A 69 4.75 20.79 20.20
N ASP A 70 4.42 21.39 21.36
CA ASP A 70 5.05 22.62 21.86
C ASP A 70 6.16 22.41 22.90
N TYR A 71 6.41 21.17 23.35
CA TYR A 71 7.47 20.92 24.34
C TYR A 71 8.82 20.68 23.65
N PHE A 72 9.78 21.56 23.91
CA PHE A 72 11.17 21.44 23.45
C PHE A 72 11.76 20.04 23.69
N ILE A 73 11.41 19.41 24.81
CA ILE A 73 11.85 18.06 25.19
C ILE A 73 11.33 16.99 24.21
N VAL A 74 10.09 17.10 23.70
CA VAL A 74 9.51 16.17 22.71
C VAL A 74 10.20 16.33 21.35
N LYS A 75 10.47 17.57 20.94
CA LYS A 75 11.16 17.86 19.68
C LYS A 75 12.62 17.38 19.69
N VAL A 76 13.33 17.59 20.81
CA VAL A 76 14.71 17.14 20.99
C VAL A 76 14.79 15.61 21.09
N SER A 77 13.91 14.98 21.87
CA SER A 77 13.88 13.51 21.96
C SER A 77 13.59 12.85 20.61
N ARG A 78 12.64 13.39 19.83
CA ARG A 78 12.36 12.91 18.47
C ARG A 78 13.56 13.06 17.52
N CYS A 79 14.24 14.21 17.56
CA CYS A 79 15.44 14.46 16.77
C CYS A 79 16.58 13.49 17.12
N LEU A 80 16.78 13.20 18.41
CA LEU A 80 17.81 12.25 18.86
C LEU A 80 17.47 10.81 18.49
N VAL A 81 16.21 10.39 18.65
CA VAL A 81 15.77 9.01 18.32
C VAL A 81 15.83 8.74 16.81
N ASP A 82 15.56 9.73 15.97
CA ASP A 82 15.62 9.61 14.51
C ASP A 82 17.05 9.82 13.95
N SER A 83 18.04 10.14 14.79
CA SER A 83 19.42 10.35 14.37
C SER A 83 20.13 9.04 14.03
N TYR A 84 20.74 8.98 12.84
CA TYR A 84 21.55 7.84 12.40
C TYR A 84 22.70 7.52 13.35
N ALA A 85 23.29 8.53 14.00
CA ALA A 85 24.38 8.32 14.96
C ALA A 85 23.88 7.57 16.21
N PHE A 86 22.71 7.93 16.71
CA PHE A 86 22.10 7.26 17.86
C PHE A 86 21.71 5.82 17.53
N VAL A 87 21.13 5.59 16.34
CA VAL A 87 20.82 4.25 15.84
C VAL A 87 22.08 3.40 15.66
N ALA A 88 23.17 3.96 15.13
CA ALA A 88 24.43 3.23 14.95
C ALA A 88 25.06 2.83 16.29
N VAL A 89 25.11 3.76 17.26
CA VAL A 89 25.65 3.49 18.60
C VAL A 89 24.83 2.43 19.31
N THR A 90 23.50 2.57 19.38
CA THR A 90 22.62 1.56 19.98
C THR A 90 22.78 0.19 19.30
N THR A 91 22.96 0.15 17.97
CA THR A 91 23.19 -1.09 17.23
C THR A 91 24.51 -1.78 17.62
N ILE A 92 25.62 -1.04 17.75
CA ILE A 92 26.90 -1.62 18.18
C ILE A 92 26.78 -2.24 19.58
N PHE A 93 26.13 -1.54 20.51
CA PHE A 93 25.90 -2.04 21.85
C PHE A 93 24.92 -3.23 21.87
N THR A 94 23.94 -3.31 20.96
CA THR A 94 23.08 -4.51 20.82
C THR A 94 23.85 -5.73 20.31
N ILE A 95 24.83 -5.55 19.42
CA ILE A 95 25.70 -6.63 18.96
C ILE A 95 26.54 -7.13 20.15
N TYR A 96 27.17 -6.23 20.90
CA TYR A 96 27.87 -6.61 22.12
C TYR A 96 26.95 -7.34 23.10
N ALA A 97 25.74 -6.84 23.35
CA ALA A 97 24.80 -7.50 24.25
C ALA A 97 24.36 -8.90 23.76
N LEU A 98 24.52 -9.25 22.49
CA LEU A 98 24.20 -10.58 21.98
C LEU A 98 25.33 -11.60 22.19
N ILE A 99 26.58 -11.19 22.00
CA ILE A 99 27.75 -12.10 21.98
C ILE A 99 28.79 -11.82 23.07
N GLY A 100 28.64 -10.75 23.84
CA GLY A 100 29.65 -10.22 24.75
C GLY A 100 30.02 -11.17 25.89
N ASP A 101 29.04 -11.91 26.43
CA ASP A 101 29.28 -12.92 27.47
C ASP A 101 30.02 -14.15 26.91
N ASP A 102 29.70 -14.57 25.68
CA ASP A 102 30.41 -15.67 25.00
C ASP A 102 31.85 -15.26 24.64
N ILE A 103 32.08 -13.99 24.25
CA ILE A 103 33.43 -13.44 24.01
C ILE A 103 34.25 -13.39 25.32
N ARG A 104 33.61 -13.04 26.44
CA ARG A 104 34.24 -13.04 27.78
C ARG A 104 34.74 -14.43 28.16
N LEU A 105 33.93 -15.46 27.91
CA LEU A 105 34.29 -16.85 28.17
C LEU A 105 35.36 -17.40 27.20
N LEU A 106 35.42 -16.89 25.96
CA LEU A 106 36.39 -17.33 24.95
C LEU A 106 37.79 -16.72 25.12
N CYS A 107 37.86 -15.42 25.42
CA CYS A 107 39.09 -14.64 25.26
C CYS A 107 39.70 -14.16 26.58
N SER A 108 39.00 -14.29 27.70
CA SER A 108 39.35 -13.56 28.93
C SER A 108 39.37 -14.47 30.15
N GLU A 109 40.26 -14.17 31.08
CA GLU A 109 40.40 -14.89 32.36
C GLU A 109 39.57 -14.22 33.47
N ALA A 110 39.28 -14.95 34.55
CA ALA A 110 38.48 -14.48 35.68
C ALA A 110 38.75 -13.03 36.18
N PRO A 111 40.01 -12.56 36.38
CA PRO A 111 40.23 -11.20 36.89
C PRO A 111 39.81 -10.07 35.92
N SER A 112 39.66 -10.38 34.63
CA SER A 112 39.26 -9.41 33.60
C SER A 112 37.74 -9.19 33.51
N ASP A 113 36.93 -9.96 34.26
CA ASP A 113 35.46 -9.90 34.23
C ASP A 113 34.91 -8.51 34.58
N ILE A 114 35.62 -7.76 35.43
CA ILE A 114 35.25 -6.39 35.82
C ILE A 114 35.09 -5.47 34.61
N VAL A 115 35.92 -5.63 33.57
CA VAL A 115 35.85 -4.81 32.36
C VAL A 115 34.56 -5.11 31.59
N PHE A 116 34.21 -6.39 31.46
CA PHE A 116 32.98 -6.81 30.77
C PHE A 116 31.72 -6.41 31.56
N ASP A 117 31.75 -6.47 32.88
CA ASP A 117 30.66 -5.97 33.74
C ASP A 117 30.45 -4.46 33.59
N LEU A 118 31.52 -3.66 33.50
CA LEU A 118 31.44 -2.21 33.26
C LEU A 118 30.83 -1.90 31.88
N VAL A 119 31.22 -2.62 30.83
CA VAL A 119 30.64 -2.46 29.49
C VAL A 119 29.17 -2.90 29.48
N THR A 120 28.82 -3.95 30.21
CA THR A 120 27.43 -4.43 30.38
C THR A 120 26.58 -3.38 31.12
N LEU A 121 27.10 -2.76 32.18
CA LEU A 121 26.43 -1.62 32.85
C LEU A 121 26.26 -0.41 31.93
N ALA A 122 27.25 -0.11 31.08
CA ALA A 122 27.13 0.93 30.07
C ALA A 122 25.99 0.62 29.06
N CYS A 123 25.89 -0.63 28.59
CA CYS A 123 24.77 -1.09 27.75
C CYS A 123 23.42 -0.86 28.43
N LEU A 124 23.33 -1.20 29.72
CA LEU A 124 22.11 -1.04 30.51
C LEU A 124 21.68 0.42 30.62
N SER A 125 22.63 1.32 30.89
CA SER A 125 22.36 2.76 30.93
C SER A 125 21.90 3.30 29.57
N LEU A 126 22.49 2.80 28.47
CA LEU A 126 22.19 3.27 27.13
C LEU A 126 20.82 2.79 26.64
N PHE A 127 20.46 1.53 26.91
CA PHE A 127 19.13 1.00 26.55
C PHE A 127 18.02 1.56 27.41
N THR A 128 18.26 1.78 28.71
CA THR A 128 17.27 2.48 29.56
C THR A 128 17.07 3.91 29.07
N PHE A 129 18.14 4.62 28.68
CA PHE A 129 18.04 5.93 28.06
C PHE A 129 17.29 5.90 26.71
N GLU A 130 17.54 4.91 25.86
CA GLU A 130 16.82 4.69 24.61
C GLU A 130 15.32 4.49 24.82
N ILE A 131 14.93 3.69 25.82
CA ILE A 131 13.52 3.44 26.17
C ILE A 131 12.88 4.75 26.63
N VAL A 132 13.52 5.51 27.51
CA VAL A 132 13.01 6.80 28.00
C VAL A 132 12.82 7.79 26.84
N LEU A 133 13.83 7.98 25.99
CA LEU A 133 13.72 8.85 24.82
C LEU A 133 12.62 8.41 23.85
N SER A 134 12.49 7.10 23.62
CA SER A 134 11.46 6.56 22.73
C SER A 134 10.05 6.75 23.28
N THR A 135 9.86 6.65 24.61
CA THR A 135 8.56 6.93 25.25
C THR A 135 8.17 8.40 25.20
N LEU A 136 9.15 9.31 25.16
CA LEU A 136 8.92 10.75 25.06
C LEU A 136 8.75 11.24 23.62
N GLY A 137 9.47 10.64 22.67
CA GLY A 137 9.53 11.10 21.28
C GLY A 137 8.53 10.43 20.32
N LYS A 138 8.02 9.23 20.63
CA LYS A 138 7.09 8.47 19.77
C LYS A 138 5.74 8.28 20.46
N ASP A 139 4.69 8.86 19.88
CA ASP A 139 3.34 8.88 20.46
C ASP A 139 2.73 7.48 20.70
N ASP A 140 3.06 6.49 19.85
CA ASP A 140 2.52 5.13 19.91
C ASP A 140 3.47 4.11 20.60
N TYR A 141 4.57 4.55 21.21
CA TYR A 141 5.58 3.63 21.75
C TYR A 141 5.24 3.12 23.16
N PHE A 142 4.74 3.97 24.06
CA PHE A 142 4.49 3.59 25.46
C PHE A 142 3.42 2.48 25.57
N LEU A 143 3.73 1.40 26.30
CA LEU A 143 2.91 0.17 26.40
C LEU A 143 2.62 -0.54 25.07
N SER A 144 3.39 -0.24 24.01
CA SER A 144 3.34 -1.01 22.77
C SER A 144 4.01 -2.38 22.91
N PHE A 145 3.73 -3.28 21.97
CA PHE A 145 4.43 -4.56 21.83
C PHE A 145 5.94 -4.38 21.81
N PHE A 146 6.43 -3.36 21.11
CA PHE A 146 7.84 -3.09 20.96
C PHE A 146 8.48 -2.51 22.24
N PHE A 147 7.74 -1.75 23.03
CA PHE A 147 8.16 -1.31 24.36
C PHE A 147 8.34 -2.50 25.31
N LEU A 148 7.39 -3.43 25.35
CA LEU A 148 7.48 -4.61 26.21
C LEU A 148 8.73 -5.44 25.87
N LEU A 149 9.02 -5.63 24.57
CA LEU A 149 10.22 -6.35 24.13
C LEU A 149 11.52 -5.63 24.51
N ASP A 150 11.56 -4.31 24.36
CA ASP A 150 12.76 -3.55 24.69
C ASP A 150 13.02 -3.59 26.21
N VAL A 151 11.96 -3.50 27.03
CA VAL A 151 12.04 -3.69 28.49
C VAL A 151 12.53 -5.09 28.83
N VAL A 152 11.92 -6.14 28.26
CA VAL A 152 12.35 -7.53 28.51
C VAL A 152 13.82 -7.71 28.11
N SER A 153 14.23 -7.21 26.95
CA SER A 153 15.62 -7.33 26.46
C SER A 153 16.65 -6.60 27.33
N THR A 154 16.24 -5.51 27.98
CA THR A 154 17.10 -4.71 28.87
C THR A 154 17.17 -5.34 30.26
N VAL A 155 16.04 -5.82 30.79
CA VAL A 155 15.98 -6.51 32.08
C VAL A 155 16.81 -7.79 32.07
N THR A 156 16.87 -8.48 30.94
CA THR A 156 17.64 -9.73 30.84
C THR A 156 19.14 -9.50 30.90
N LEU A 157 19.62 -8.27 30.67
CA LEU A 157 21.04 -7.90 30.71
C LEU A 157 21.57 -7.86 32.15
N PHE A 158 20.69 -7.73 33.14
CA PHE A 158 21.06 -7.92 34.55
C PHE A 158 21.53 -9.34 34.86
N LEU A 159 21.04 -10.35 34.13
CA LEU A 159 21.43 -11.75 34.33
C LEU A 159 22.83 -12.06 33.76
N ASP A 160 23.39 -11.13 32.99
CA ASP A 160 24.70 -11.28 32.34
C ASP A 160 25.83 -10.69 33.21
N LEU A 161 25.48 -10.01 34.31
CA LEU A 161 26.45 -9.51 35.28
C LEU A 161 27.02 -10.66 36.10
N SER A 162 28.35 -10.73 36.17
CA SER A 162 29.09 -11.84 36.80
C SER A 162 28.60 -12.16 38.23
N TRP A 163 28.46 -11.12 39.05
CA TRP A 163 28.00 -11.21 40.44
C TRP A 163 26.53 -11.60 40.59
N VAL A 164 25.67 -11.24 39.63
CA VAL A 164 24.26 -11.69 39.60
C VAL A 164 24.20 -13.17 39.25
N GLY A 165 25.01 -13.62 38.28
CA GLY A 165 25.15 -15.03 37.92
C GLY A 165 25.64 -15.89 39.09
N GLU A 166 26.62 -15.39 39.86
CA GLU A 166 27.10 -16.04 41.07
C GLU A 166 26.05 -16.09 42.19
N TRP A 167 25.19 -15.07 42.30
CA TRP A 167 24.11 -15.03 43.28
C TRP A 167 22.96 -15.99 42.93
N ILE A 168 22.67 -16.16 41.64
CA ILE A 168 21.64 -17.09 41.15
C ILE A 168 22.14 -18.56 41.24
N SER A 169 23.46 -18.77 41.16
CA SER A 169 24.07 -20.09 41.25
C SER A 169 24.19 -20.53 42.72
N ALA A 170 23.44 -21.57 43.11
CA ALA A 170 23.50 -22.15 44.45
C ALA A 170 24.90 -22.67 44.81
N ASP A 171 25.22 -22.75 46.11
CA ASP A 171 26.51 -23.28 46.58
C ASP A 171 26.69 -24.74 46.11
N GLU A 172 27.82 -24.98 45.42
CA GLU A 172 28.14 -26.24 44.73
C GLU A 172 28.31 -27.45 45.69
N GLU A 173 28.55 -27.20 46.98
CA GLU A 173 28.90 -28.19 48.03
C GLU A 173 27.73 -28.63 48.94
N ASP A 174 26.53 -28.05 48.80
CA ASP A 174 25.37 -28.48 49.60
C ASP A 174 24.86 -29.86 49.10
N LEU A 175 24.80 -30.84 50.01
CA LEU A 175 24.46 -32.24 49.69
C LEU A 175 23.08 -32.42 49.02
N ASP A 176 22.11 -31.57 49.35
CA ASP A 176 20.79 -31.55 48.72
C ASP A 176 20.84 -31.16 47.23
N ASN A 177 21.85 -30.39 46.82
CA ASN A 177 22.13 -30.05 45.43
C ASN A 177 22.92 -31.15 44.71
N VAL A 178 23.77 -31.89 45.44
CA VAL A 178 24.61 -33.00 44.91
C VAL A 178 23.80 -34.29 44.71
N ARG A 179 22.89 -34.63 45.63
CA ARG A 179 21.98 -35.78 45.51
C ARG A 179 20.72 -35.44 44.72
N GLY A 180 20.28 -34.19 44.80
CA GLY A 180 19.17 -33.66 44.05
C GLY A 180 19.61 -33.24 42.66
N SER A 181 19.59 -34.19 41.72
CA SER A 181 19.62 -33.89 40.27
C SER A 181 18.56 -32.84 39.84
N ARG A 182 17.63 -32.41 40.71
CA ARG A 182 16.70 -31.29 40.52
C ARG A 182 17.36 -29.90 40.50
N THR A 183 18.37 -29.61 41.33
CA THR A 183 18.98 -28.26 41.36
C THR A 183 19.91 -28.06 40.17
N ALA A 184 20.70 -29.08 39.80
CA ALA A 184 21.44 -29.12 38.53
C ALA A 184 20.49 -29.03 37.30
N ARG A 185 19.32 -29.69 37.35
CA ARG A 185 18.26 -29.57 36.33
C ARG A 185 17.71 -28.16 36.21
N ILE A 186 17.46 -27.47 37.33
CA ILE A 186 16.96 -26.09 37.33
C ILE A 186 18.04 -25.13 36.84
N GLY A 187 19.31 -25.32 37.21
CA GLY A 187 20.45 -24.52 36.73
C GLY A 187 20.70 -24.68 35.23
N ALA A 188 20.75 -25.91 34.71
CA ALA A 188 20.96 -26.15 33.28
C ALA A 188 19.76 -25.73 32.41
N ARG A 189 18.52 -25.83 32.93
CA ARG A 189 17.32 -25.31 32.26
C ARG A 189 17.26 -23.79 32.32
N ALA A 190 17.59 -23.18 33.46
CA ALA A 190 17.66 -21.73 33.61
C ALA A 190 18.76 -21.14 32.72
N ALA A 191 19.96 -21.74 32.66
CA ALA A 191 21.04 -21.31 31.78
C ALA A 191 20.64 -21.38 30.29
N ARG A 192 19.99 -22.47 29.87
CA ARG A 192 19.45 -22.60 28.50
C ARG A 192 18.35 -21.58 28.21
N ILE A 193 17.42 -21.36 29.15
CA ILE A 193 16.35 -20.38 29.02
C ILE A 193 16.93 -18.96 28.99
N VAL A 194 17.90 -18.62 29.83
CA VAL A 194 18.58 -17.31 29.85
C VAL A 194 19.27 -17.07 28.51
N ARG A 195 19.99 -18.06 27.96
CA ARG A 195 20.59 -17.97 26.62
C ARG A 195 19.55 -17.73 25.52
N VAL A 196 18.39 -18.41 25.58
CA VAL A 196 17.28 -18.16 24.64
C VAL A 196 16.64 -16.79 24.83
N VAL A 197 16.47 -16.36 26.07
CA VAL A 197 15.86 -15.08 26.41
C VAL A 197 16.77 -13.90 25.98
N ARG A 198 18.10 -14.09 25.93
CA ARG A 198 19.05 -13.14 25.30
C ARG A 198 18.78 -12.97 23.80
N LEU A 199 18.32 -14.00 23.08
CA LEU A 199 17.99 -13.92 21.64
C LEU A 199 16.81 -12.98 21.34
N VAL A 200 15.99 -12.62 22.34
CA VAL A 200 14.97 -11.56 22.20
C VAL A 200 15.60 -10.25 21.70
N ARG A 201 16.90 -10.02 21.99
CA ARG A 201 17.67 -8.85 21.52
C ARG A 201 17.85 -8.82 20.00
N ILE A 202 17.74 -9.95 19.28
CA ILE A 202 17.80 -9.98 17.80
C ILE A 202 16.67 -9.13 17.18
N VAL A 203 15.53 -9.00 17.87
CA VAL A 203 14.42 -8.18 17.42
C VAL A 203 14.81 -6.70 17.29
N LYS A 204 15.77 -6.21 18.10
CA LYS A 204 16.31 -4.85 17.96
C LYS A 204 17.08 -4.67 16.65
N LEU A 205 17.97 -5.60 16.32
CA LEU A 205 18.72 -5.59 15.05
C LEU A 205 17.77 -5.62 13.84
N TYR A 206 16.70 -6.41 13.94
CA TYR A 206 15.67 -6.45 12.93
C TYR A 206 14.95 -5.10 12.74
N LYS A 207 14.50 -4.45 13.83
CA LYS A 207 13.85 -3.13 13.77
C LYS A 207 14.74 -2.11 13.05
N VAL A 208 16.05 -2.13 13.33
CA VAL A 208 17.04 -1.24 12.69
C VAL A 208 17.21 -1.59 11.22
N ALA A 209 17.35 -2.88 10.87
CA ALA A 209 17.47 -3.32 9.48
C ALA A 209 16.28 -2.86 8.63
N LEU A 210 15.06 -2.96 9.16
CA LEU A 210 13.85 -2.51 8.49
C LEU A 210 13.81 -0.99 8.33
N ALA A 211 14.25 -0.23 9.35
CA ALA A 211 14.37 1.22 9.26
C ALA A 211 15.36 1.67 8.17
N VAL A 212 16.53 1.01 8.10
CA VAL A 212 17.56 1.29 7.08
C VAL A 212 17.06 0.96 5.67
N ILE A 213 16.31 -0.12 5.51
CA ILE A 213 15.77 -0.53 4.22
C ILE A 213 14.68 0.43 3.76
N ASN A 214 13.78 0.84 4.65
CA ASN A 214 12.78 1.85 4.34
C ASN A 214 13.43 3.19 3.92
N THR A 215 14.57 3.56 4.49
CA THR A 215 15.33 4.74 4.02
C THR A 215 15.98 4.53 2.66
N ARG A 216 16.57 3.35 2.39
CA ARG A 216 17.18 3.05 1.08
C ARG A 216 16.14 2.96 -0.04
N LEU A 217 14.97 2.40 0.24
CA LEU A 217 13.85 2.39 -0.70
C LEU A 217 13.43 3.82 -1.05
N LYS A 218 13.37 4.73 -0.07
CA LYS A 218 13.12 6.16 -0.32
C LYS A 218 14.22 6.82 -1.15
N GLU A 219 15.47 6.40 -1.01
CA GLU A 219 16.59 6.89 -1.84
C GLU A 219 16.56 6.31 -3.26
N GLN A 220 16.24 5.02 -3.43
CA GLN A 220 16.04 4.41 -4.74
C GLN A 220 14.88 5.06 -5.48
N GLU A 221 13.76 5.32 -4.80
CA GLU A 221 12.67 6.10 -5.37
C GLU A 221 13.15 7.50 -5.80
N ARG A 222 14.01 8.16 -5.01
CA ARG A 222 14.59 9.46 -5.39
C ARG A 222 15.50 9.36 -6.61
N GLN A 223 16.19 8.24 -6.80
CA GLN A 223 17.05 8.01 -7.97
C GLN A 223 16.25 7.61 -9.21
N GLU A 224 15.22 6.78 -9.08
CA GLU A 224 14.28 6.49 -10.17
C GLU A 224 13.53 7.76 -10.63
N ARG A 225 13.21 8.67 -9.70
CA ARG A 225 12.71 10.03 -10.00
C ARG A 225 13.68 10.86 -10.86
N ALA A 226 14.99 10.65 -10.73
CA ALA A 226 16.01 11.37 -11.50
C ALA A 226 16.35 10.70 -12.85
N ALA A 227 15.99 9.43 -13.02
CA ALA A 227 16.34 8.63 -14.20
C ALA A 227 15.18 8.44 -15.21
N ALA A 228 13.98 8.93 -14.92
CA ALA A 228 12.84 8.83 -15.84
C ALA A 228 13.06 9.72 -17.10
N PRO A 229 13.03 9.16 -18.33
CA PRO A 229 13.23 9.92 -19.55
C PRO A 229 12.13 10.96 -19.80
N GLY A 230 12.54 12.15 -20.24
CA GLY A 230 11.65 13.22 -20.69
C GLY A 230 10.89 12.82 -21.96
N ASP A 231 9.58 12.95 -21.90
CA ASP A 231 8.66 12.94 -23.04
C ASP A 231 7.79 14.18 -22.80
N ASP A 232 7.95 15.17 -23.68
CA ASP A 232 7.61 16.59 -23.47
C ASP A 232 6.09 16.88 -23.48
N ASP A 233 5.26 15.96 -23.96
CA ASP A 233 3.85 16.26 -24.22
C ASP A 233 2.91 16.18 -22.99
N ASN A 234 3.44 15.81 -21.82
CA ASN A 234 2.65 15.56 -20.60
C ASN A 234 3.23 16.26 -19.34
N GLU A 235 3.87 17.41 -19.50
CA GLU A 235 4.51 18.15 -18.42
C GLU A 235 3.50 18.57 -17.32
N TRP A 236 2.29 19.03 -17.71
CA TRP A 236 1.24 19.46 -16.77
C TRP A 236 0.64 18.30 -15.92
N LEU A 237 0.51 17.11 -16.51
CA LEU A 237 0.05 15.90 -15.81
C LEU A 237 1.14 15.33 -14.89
N LYS A 238 2.41 15.36 -15.32
CA LYS A 238 3.55 15.00 -14.47
C LYS A 238 3.69 15.98 -13.31
N GLU A 239 3.46 17.28 -13.50
CA GLU A 239 3.60 18.25 -12.43
C GLU A 239 2.49 18.09 -11.37
N LYS A 240 1.22 17.90 -11.78
CA LYS A 240 0.11 17.57 -10.87
C LYS A 240 0.25 16.19 -10.23
N GLN A 241 0.59 15.14 -10.99
CA GLN A 241 0.79 13.79 -10.44
C GLN A 241 2.02 13.71 -9.53
N THR A 242 3.09 14.48 -9.78
CA THR A 242 4.27 14.49 -8.91
C THR A 242 4.11 15.42 -7.71
N GLN A 243 3.29 16.50 -7.80
CA GLN A 243 2.84 17.26 -6.63
C GLN A 243 1.86 16.45 -5.75
N GLN A 244 0.96 15.64 -6.32
CA GLN A 244 0.07 14.77 -5.54
C GLN A 244 0.76 13.53 -4.98
N ARG A 245 1.68 12.90 -5.72
CA ARG A 245 2.51 11.80 -5.18
C ARG A 245 3.53 12.28 -4.16
N GLN A 246 3.94 13.55 -4.17
CA GLN A 246 4.78 14.14 -3.11
C GLN A 246 4.08 14.16 -1.74
N VAL A 247 2.75 14.02 -1.68
CA VAL A 247 1.95 14.13 -0.44
C VAL A 247 1.49 12.76 0.11
N HIS A 248 1.60 11.67 -0.64
CA HIS A 248 1.14 10.35 -0.16
C HIS A 248 2.09 9.73 0.88
N ARG A 249 1.82 10.13 2.12
CA ARG A 249 2.14 9.42 3.36
C ARG A 249 1.66 7.97 3.21
N GLU A 250 2.53 6.99 3.49
CA GLU A 250 2.16 5.55 3.57
C GLU A 250 0.75 5.40 4.13
N SER A 251 -0.10 4.61 3.45
CA SER A 251 -1.48 4.46 3.91
C SER A 251 -1.46 3.94 5.36
N ARG A 252 -2.36 4.46 6.21
CA ARG A 252 -2.43 4.01 7.62
C ARG A 252 -2.62 2.50 7.71
N VAL A 253 -3.28 1.92 6.70
CA VAL A 253 -3.48 0.49 6.55
C VAL A 253 -2.18 -0.22 6.22
N SER A 254 -1.38 0.26 5.24
CA SER A 254 -0.11 -0.38 4.87
C SER A 254 0.88 -0.43 6.04
N LYS A 255 1.00 0.68 6.78
CA LYS A 255 1.80 0.73 8.00
C LYS A 255 1.30 -0.27 9.05
N LYS A 256 -0.02 -0.33 9.30
CA LYS A 256 -0.59 -1.24 10.31
C LYS A 256 -0.47 -2.71 9.92
N LEU A 257 -0.62 -3.03 8.63
CA LEU A 257 -0.53 -4.40 8.13
C LEU A 257 0.90 -4.93 8.27
N SER A 258 1.89 -4.11 7.90
CA SER A 258 3.31 -4.41 8.12
C SER A 258 3.63 -4.57 9.61
N GLU A 259 3.14 -3.70 10.49
CA GLU A 259 3.33 -3.86 11.94
C GLU A 259 2.69 -5.14 12.52
N LEU A 260 1.58 -5.63 11.95
CA LEU A 260 0.90 -6.84 12.41
C LEU A 260 1.59 -8.13 11.94
N THR A 261 2.03 -8.17 10.69
CA THR A 261 2.76 -9.34 10.15
C THR A 261 4.08 -9.51 10.87
N THR A 262 4.83 -8.43 11.05
CA THR A 262 6.13 -8.43 11.75
C THR A 262 5.98 -8.88 13.21
N ARG A 263 4.95 -8.40 13.92
CA ARG A 263 4.63 -8.87 15.28
C ARG A 263 4.36 -10.37 15.33
N ARG A 264 3.58 -10.90 14.39
CA ARG A 264 3.24 -12.34 14.35
C ARG A 264 4.48 -13.20 14.08
N VAL A 265 5.34 -12.78 13.16
CA VAL A 265 6.60 -13.48 12.87
C VAL A 265 7.51 -13.49 14.10
N ILE A 266 7.69 -12.35 14.76
CA ILE A 266 8.50 -12.27 15.98
C ILE A 266 7.94 -13.18 17.08
N CYS A 267 6.62 -13.13 17.33
CA CYS A 267 6.00 -13.99 18.34
C CYS A 267 6.16 -15.49 18.02
N LEU A 268 6.00 -15.89 16.75
CA LEU A 268 6.15 -17.29 16.33
C LEU A 268 7.59 -17.77 16.52
N VAL A 269 8.57 -16.92 16.18
CA VAL A 269 9.98 -17.27 16.35
C VAL A 269 10.37 -17.33 17.82
N LEU A 270 9.95 -16.37 18.64
CA LEU A 270 10.19 -16.40 20.09
C LEU A 270 9.53 -17.62 20.74
N LEU A 271 8.32 -17.99 20.31
CA LEU A 271 7.64 -19.19 20.76
C LEU A 271 8.40 -20.47 20.36
N LEU A 272 8.86 -20.56 19.11
CA LEU A 272 9.67 -21.67 18.64
C LEU A 272 10.97 -21.80 19.46
N LEU A 273 11.68 -20.69 19.66
CA LEU A 273 12.93 -20.65 20.43
C LEU A 273 12.72 -20.98 21.91
N LEU A 274 11.56 -20.63 22.50
CA LEU A 274 11.24 -20.97 23.89
C LEU A 274 10.83 -22.45 24.04
N VAL A 275 10.21 -23.03 23.02
CA VAL A 275 9.76 -24.44 23.04
C VAL A 275 10.91 -25.41 22.73
N LEU A 276 11.81 -25.08 21.80
CA LEU A 276 12.82 -26.01 21.29
C LEU A 276 13.81 -26.55 22.35
N PRO A 277 14.34 -25.75 23.30
CA PRO A 277 15.19 -26.25 24.39
C PRO A 277 14.45 -27.24 25.30
N ASN A 278 13.13 -27.08 25.45
CA ASN A 278 12.29 -27.96 26.28
C ASN A 278 12.00 -29.32 25.60
N LEU A 279 12.31 -29.46 24.30
CA LEU A 279 12.15 -30.70 23.54
C LEU A 279 13.43 -31.54 23.49
N THR A 280 14.52 -31.11 24.14
CA THR A 280 15.77 -31.88 24.26
C THR A 280 15.70 -32.89 25.40
N MET A 281 16.32 -34.07 25.23
CA MET A 281 16.31 -35.12 26.25
C MET A 281 17.13 -34.70 27.49
N ASP A 282 16.63 -34.99 28.69
CA ASP A 282 17.31 -34.71 29.96
C ASP A 282 18.54 -35.63 30.10
N GLU A 283 19.74 -35.06 30.32
CA GLU A 283 21.02 -35.76 30.54
C GLU A 283 21.01 -36.77 31.70
N SER A 284 19.97 -36.74 32.55
CA SER A 284 19.78 -37.68 33.66
C SER A 284 19.61 -39.16 33.26
N GLN A 285 19.48 -39.47 31.96
CA GLN A 285 19.50 -40.86 31.45
C GLN A 285 20.87 -41.30 30.91
N GLN A 286 21.91 -40.44 30.97
CA GLN A 286 23.26 -40.84 30.63
C GLN A 286 23.90 -41.62 31.80
N PHE A 287 24.73 -42.61 31.47
CA PHE A 287 25.54 -43.34 32.44
C PHE A 287 26.39 -42.36 33.26
N PRO A 288 26.68 -42.66 34.55
CA PRO A 288 27.52 -41.78 35.36
C PRO A 288 28.87 -41.56 34.70
N SER A 289 29.33 -40.30 34.70
CA SER A 289 30.61 -39.94 34.09
C SER A 289 31.76 -40.71 34.75
N SER A 290 32.84 -40.93 34.00
CA SER A 290 34.04 -41.58 34.52
C SER A 290 34.63 -40.86 35.74
N ALA A 291 34.39 -39.55 35.86
CA ALA A 291 34.74 -38.75 37.03
C ALA A 291 34.00 -39.20 38.31
N PHE A 292 32.69 -39.45 38.23
CA PHE A 292 31.95 -40.00 39.38
C PHE A 292 32.42 -41.40 39.75
N TYR A 293 32.65 -42.26 38.76
CA TYR A 293 33.13 -43.63 39.00
C TYR A 293 34.53 -43.65 39.63
N GLY A 294 35.45 -42.84 39.12
CA GLY A 294 36.79 -42.74 39.67
C GLY A 294 36.81 -42.15 41.10
N ALA A 295 35.97 -41.15 41.38
CA ALA A 295 35.79 -40.63 42.73
C ALA A 295 35.23 -41.69 43.70
N ASP A 296 34.28 -42.51 43.25
CA ASP A 296 33.71 -43.63 44.03
C ASP A 296 34.80 -44.67 44.37
N VAL A 297 35.62 -45.07 43.38
CA VAL A 297 36.73 -46.04 43.56
C VAL A 297 37.80 -45.54 44.53
N VAL A 298 38.20 -44.26 44.42
CA VAL A 298 39.18 -43.66 45.34
C VAL A 298 38.65 -43.62 46.76
N ASN A 299 37.38 -43.25 46.93
CA ASN A 299 36.75 -43.17 48.25
C ASN A 299 36.56 -44.55 48.90
N GLU A 300 36.20 -45.57 48.11
CA GLU A 300 36.09 -46.96 48.57
C GLU A 300 37.46 -47.49 49.03
N ALA A 301 38.50 -47.31 48.21
CA ALA A 301 39.86 -47.72 48.58
C ALA A 301 40.37 -46.97 49.83
N PHE A 302 40.02 -45.69 49.99
CA PHE A 302 40.35 -44.92 51.18
C PHE A 302 39.60 -45.40 52.43
N ALA A 303 38.32 -45.75 52.29
CA ALA A 303 37.51 -46.28 53.38
C ALA A 303 38.04 -47.65 53.86
N GLU A 304 38.42 -48.53 52.93
CA GLU A 304 39.07 -49.81 53.25
C GLU A 304 40.41 -49.63 53.96
N MET A 305 41.18 -48.62 53.54
CA MET A 305 42.43 -48.24 54.20
C MET A 305 42.21 -47.71 55.62
N LEU A 306 41.19 -46.87 55.83
CA LEU A 306 40.82 -46.37 57.17
C LEU A 306 40.35 -47.49 58.09
N ALA A 307 39.68 -48.52 57.55
CA ALA A 307 39.30 -49.71 58.31
C ALA A 307 40.51 -50.59 58.69
N ASN A 308 41.59 -50.56 57.90
CA ASN A 308 42.76 -51.44 58.04
C ASN A 308 44.11 -50.68 58.08
N LEU A 309 44.26 -49.74 59.02
CA LEU A 309 45.41 -48.82 59.12
C LEU A 309 46.80 -49.50 59.25
N ASN A 310 46.86 -50.76 59.69
CA ASN A 310 48.12 -51.45 59.98
C ASN A 310 48.77 -52.15 58.76
N SER A 311 48.07 -52.24 57.63
CA SER A 311 48.56 -52.95 56.44
C SER A 311 49.01 -51.96 55.36
N SER A 312 50.27 -52.06 54.94
CA SER A 312 50.82 -51.23 53.86
C SER A 312 50.16 -51.52 52.49
N SER A 313 49.56 -52.71 52.32
CA SER A 313 48.94 -53.12 51.05
C SER A 313 47.67 -52.33 50.74
N TYR A 314 46.79 -52.09 51.72
CA TYR A 314 45.59 -51.26 51.52
C TYR A 314 45.95 -49.78 51.29
N ARG A 315 47.04 -49.31 51.94
CA ARG A 315 47.58 -47.97 51.70
C ARG A 315 48.10 -47.81 50.26
N GLU A 316 48.87 -48.78 49.77
CA GLU A 316 49.35 -48.79 48.39
C GLU A 316 48.21 -48.92 47.37
N ALA A 317 47.15 -49.69 47.69
CA ALA A 317 45.96 -49.81 46.85
C ALA A 317 45.22 -48.46 46.71
N TYR A 318 45.02 -47.72 47.81
CA TYR A 318 44.46 -46.37 47.78
C TYR A 318 45.35 -45.38 47.00
N GLU A 319 46.66 -45.35 47.31
CA GLU A 319 47.61 -44.44 46.66
C GLU A 319 47.65 -44.70 45.14
N ARG A 320 47.61 -45.96 44.71
CA ARG A 320 47.52 -46.34 43.28
C ARG A 320 46.18 -45.99 42.66
N ALA A 321 45.06 -46.18 43.36
CA ALA A 321 43.74 -45.81 42.86
C ALA A 321 43.62 -44.29 42.61
N LEU A 322 44.16 -43.47 43.53
CA LEU A 322 44.20 -42.02 43.38
C LEU A 322 45.11 -41.58 42.23
N LEU A 323 46.32 -42.15 42.12
CA LEU A 323 47.24 -41.84 41.02
C LEU A 323 46.66 -42.27 39.67
N GLN A 324 46.01 -43.43 39.59
CA GLN A 324 45.32 -43.88 38.38
C GLN A 324 44.22 -42.90 37.97
N TYR A 325 43.44 -42.40 38.93
CA TYR A 325 42.38 -41.41 38.67
C TYR A 325 42.93 -40.07 38.16
N LEU A 326 44.02 -39.57 38.77
CA LEU A 326 44.71 -38.34 38.34
C LEU A 326 45.29 -38.46 36.93
N HIS A 327 45.91 -39.60 36.62
CA HIS A 327 46.49 -39.87 35.30
C HIS A 327 45.41 -40.11 34.23
N TYR A 328 44.31 -40.80 34.55
CA TYR A 328 43.18 -40.98 33.63
C TYR A 328 42.60 -39.64 33.16
N HIS A 329 42.55 -38.65 34.05
CA HIS A 329 42.08 -37.30 33.78
C HIS A 329 43.20 -36.27 33.67
N ASN A 330 44.36 -36.69 33.18
CA ASN A 330 45.55 -35.85 33.08
C ASN A 330 45.33 -34.64 32.15
N TRP A 331 45.56 -33.45 32.68
CA TRP A 331 45.47 -32.19 31.96
C TRP A 331 46.61 -31.98 30.94
N PHE A 332 47.80 -32.55 31.21
CA PHE A 332 49.02 -32.33 30.43
C PHE A 332 49.21 -33.28 29.25
N ALA A 333 48.31 -34.25 29.06
CA ALA A 333 48.44 -35.25 28.00
C ALA A 333 48.39 -34.60 26.61
N LYS A 334 49.36 -34.90 25.73
CA LYS A 334 49.33 -34.48 24.33
C LYS A 334 48.79 -35.60 23.44
N ARG A 335 48.24 -35.24 22.27
CA ARG A 335 47.75 -36.24 21.29
C ARG A 335 48.89 -37.11 20.76
N GLU A 336 50.12 -36.59 20.71
CA GLU A 336 51.33 -37.32 20.29
C GLU A 336 51.72 -38.44 21.25
N ASP A 337 51.32 -38.34 22.53
CA ASP A 337 51.62 -39.33 23.58
C ASP A 337 50.65 -40.53 23.57
N CYS A 338 49.66 -40.52 22.66
CA CYS A 338 48.57 -41.48 22.61
C CYS A 338 48.49 -42.18 21.23
N PRO A 339 48.17 -43.49 21.19
CA PRO A 339 47.94 -44.22 19.94
C PRO A 339 46.69 -43.72 19.22
N PHE A 340 46.76 -43.57 17.89
CA PHE A 340 45.72 -42.95 17.05
C PHE A 340 44.33 -43.62 17.11
N ASP A 341 44.26 -44.91 17.44
CA ASP A 341 43.05 -45.73 17.34
C ASP A 341 42.27 -45.84 18.67
N ARG A 342 42.66 -45.09 19.71
CA ARG A 342 42.04 -45.18 21.06
C ARG A 342 41.78 -43.80 21.67
N ALA A 343 40.87 -43.78 22.65
CA ALA A 343 40.57 -42.58 23.42
C ALA A 343 41.76 -42.19 24.31
N CYS A 344 42.19 -40.95 24.21
CA CYS A 344 43.28 -40.34 24.97
C CYS A 344 42.71 -39.42 26.04
N PRO A 345 43.38 -39.20 27.19
CA PRO A 345 42.96 -38.19 28.16
C PRO A 345 42.72 -36.81 27.54
N ARG A 346 43.50 -36.44 26.51
CA ARG A 346 43.35 -35.19 25.73
C ARG A 346 42.04 -35.08 24.94
N ASP A 347 41.37 -36.18 24.65
CA ASP A 347 40.11 -36.18 23.90
C ASP A 347 38.92 -35.78 24.78
N TYR A 348 39.09 -35.82 26.11
CA TYR A 348 38.09 -35.32 27.05
C TYR A 348 38.24 -33.81 27.22
N ASP A 349 37.11 -33.09 27.29
CA ASP A 349 37.09 -31.63 27.52
C ASP A 349 37.07 -31.25 29.01
N SER A 350 37.32 -32.22 29.90
CA SER A 350 37.34 -32.06 31.35
C SER A 350 38.51 -32.81 31.97
N HIS A 351 39.39 -32.11 32.68
CA HIS A 351 40.58 -32.69 33.31
C HIS A 351 40.67 -32.30 34.78
N ILE A 352 41.27 -33.13 35.62
CA ILE A 352 41.44 -32.80 37.04
C ILE A 352 42.51 -31.71 37.17
N PHE A 353 42.23 -30.66 37.95
CA PHE A 353 43.25 -29.68 38.32
C PHE A 353 43.46 -29.56 39.83
N TRP A 354 42.45 -29.85 40.66
CA TRP A 354 42.58 -29.77 42.12
C TRP A 354 41.96 -30.98 42.80
N VAL A 355 42.66 -31.50 43.80
CA VAL A 355 42.22 -32.64 44.62
C VAL A 355 42.45 -32.33 46.08
N GLY A 356 41.47 -32.65 46.91
CA GLY A 356 41.58 -32.51 48.35
C GLY A 356 40.36 -32.98 49.12
N ILE A 357 40.36 -32.65 50.40
CA ILE A 357 39.27 -32.90 51.32
C ILE A 357 38.57 -31.57 51.65
N SER A 358 37.25 -31.60 51.62
CA SER A 358 36.36 -30.48 51.95
C SER A 358 35.43 -30.87 53.10
N GLY A 359 35.09 -29.92 53.97
CA GLY A 359 34.19 -30.15 55.11
C GLY A 359 33.91 -28.85 55.87
N ARG A 360 32.87 -28.84 56.70
CA ARG A 360 32.51 -27.65 57.52
C ARG A 360 33.40 -27.48 58.73
N ASP A 361 33.95 -28.58 59.27
CA ASP A 361 34.87 -28.54 60.41
C ASP A 361 36.33 -28.48 59.92
N ALA A 362 37.00 -27.37 60.19
CA ALA A 362 38.39 -27.15 59.78
C ALA A 362 39.37 -28.16 60.40
N VAL A 363 39.08 -28.65 61.61
CA VAL A 363 40.01 -29.52 62.35
C VAL A 363 39.99 -30.94 61.78
N THR A 364 38.79 -31.49 61.55
CA THR A 364 38.62 -32.81 60.93
C THR A 364 39.20 -32.83 59.52
N VAL A 365 38.93 -31.79 58.72
CA VAL A 365 39.47 -31.66 57.36
C VAL A 365 41.00 -31.69 57.36
N ALA A 366 41.65 -30.97 58.28
CA ALA A 366 43.11 -30.97 58.37
C ALA A 366 43.69 -32.33 58.78
N GLN A 367 43.03 -33.05 59.70
CA GLN A 367 43.45 -34.39 60.15
C GLN A 367 43.30 -35.43 59.02
N VAL A 368 42.15 -35.44 58.34
CA VAL A 368 41.89 -36.38 57.25
C VAL A 368 42.77 -36.07 56.03
N ALA A 369 43.08 -34.78 55.77
CA ALA A 369 44.00 -34.38 54.70
C ALA A 369 45.43 -34.90 54.91
N GLN A 370 45.93 -34.91 56.16
CA GLN A 370 47.21 -35.52 56.47
C GLN A 370 47.18 -37.04 56.25
N LEU A 371 46.07 -37.70 56.57
CA LEU A 371 45.89 -39.12 56.32
C LEU A 371 45.76 -39.43 54.82
N ALA A 372 45.13 -38.59 54.02
CA ALA A 372 44.89 -38.85 52.60
C ALA A 372 46.10 -38.60 51.68
N GLN A 373 47.19 -38.00 52.20
CA GLN A 373 48.39 -37.67 51.43
C GLN A 373 49.07 -38.88 50.77
N VAL A 374 49.48 -38.75 49.50
CA VAL A 374 50.26 -39.78 48.79
C VAL A 374 51.73 -39.72 49.21
N ARG A 375 52.33 -40.88 49.52
CA ARG A 375 53.77 -40.96 49.81
C ARG A 375 54.60 -40.67 48.56
N SER A 376 55.64 -39.85 48.70
CA SER A 376 56.56 -39.51 47.61
C SER A 376 57.24 -40.73 46.97
N THR A 377 57.45 -41.79 47.75
CA THR A 377 57.99 -43.07 47.25
C THR A 377 57.02 -43.76 46.30
N THR A 378 55.73 -43.82 46.64
CA THR A 378 54.69 -44.47 45.80
C THR A 378 54.44 -43.66 44.52
N ALA A 379 54.48 -42.34 44.61
CA ALA A 379 54.40 -41.46 43.44
C ALA A 379 55.60 -41.64 42.50
N ALA A 380 56.82 -41.75 43.03
CA ALA A 380 58.02 -41.99 42.23
C ALA A 380 58.04 -43.38 41.58
N THR A 381 57.60 -44.44 42.29
CA THR A 381 57.48 -45.79 41.72
C THR A 381 56.46 -45.82 40.60
N TRP A 382 55.29 -45.22 40.81
CA TRP A 382 54.25 -45.09 39.77
C TRP A 382 54.77 -44.35 38.54
N GLN A 383 55.50 -43.25 38.73
CA GLN A 383 56.08 -42.50 37.63
C GLN A 383 57.10 -43.32 36.83
N SER A 384 57.91 -44.13 37.51
CA SER A 384 58.85 -45.04 36.84
C SER A 384 58.12 -46.12 36.04
N GLU A 385 57.04 -46.69 36.59
CA GLU A 385 56.17 -47.66 35.92
C GLU A 385 55.52 -47.05 34.67
N VAL A 386 54.99 -45.82 34.76
CA VAL A 386 54.38 -45.10 33.63
C VAL A 386 55.43 -44.80 32.54
N SER A 387 56.62 -44.31 32.90
CA SER A 387 57.68 -44.00 31.94
C SER A 387 58.23 -45.25 31.22
N GLN A 388 58.29 -46.39 31.92
CA GLN A 388 58.67 -47.68 31.33
C GLN A 388 57.57 -48.24 30.45
N ALA A 389 56.30 -48.12 30.87
CA ALA A 389 55.15 -48.56 30.07
C ALA A 389 55.01 -47.78 28.75
N MET A 390 55.36 -46.48 28.73
CA MET A 390 55.36 -45.64 27.53
C MET A 390 56.42 -46.04 26.49
N SER A 391 57.50 -46.71 26.88
CA SER A 391 58.57 -47.13 25.95
C SER A 391 58.36 -48.53 25.33
N SER A 392 57.31 -49.24 25.73
CA SER A 392 56.99 -50.61 25.31
C SER A 392 55.74 -50.67 24.41
N GLU A 393 55.89 -51.06 23.13
CA GLU A 393 54.78 -51.19 22.15
C GLU A 393 53.69 -52.21 22.56
N SER A 394 54.00 -53.20 23.41
CA SER A 394 53.09 -54.33 23.71
C SER A 394 52.27 -54.18 25.00
N THR A 395 52.68 -53.29 25.92
CA THR A 395 51.99 -52.99 27.20
C THR A 395 51.51 -51.55 27.34
N ALA A 396 51.64 -50.73 26.28
CA ALA A 396 51.26 -49.31 26.25
C ALA A 396 49.79 -49.01 26.57
N TRP A 397 48.91 -50.02 26.55
CA TRP A 397 47.46 -49.84 26.66
C TRP A 397 46.90 -49.78 28.10
N ILE A 398 47.64 -50.27 29.11
CA ILE A 398 47.19 -50.22 30.53
C ILE A 398 47.50 -48.85 31.15
N TYR A 399 48.37 -48.04 30.52
CA TYR A 399 48.89 -46.78 31.07
C TYR A 399 48.91 -45.63 30.04
N THR A 400 47.94 -45.58 29.12
CA THR A 400 47.86 -44.55 28.07
C THR A 400 47.33 -43.21 28.60
N TYR A 401 47.99 -42.69 29.64
CA TYR A 401 47.52 -41.56 30.44
C TYR A 401 48.30 -40.26 30.21
N GLY A 402 49.27 -40.28 29.28
CA GLY A 402 50.20 -39.17 29.03
C GLY A 402 51.18 -38.96 30.20
N ALA A 403 52.37 -38.43 29.90
CA ALA A 403 53.34 -38.07 30.93
C ALA A 403 53.01 -36.71 31.55
N MET A 404 53.10 -36.58 32.88
CA MET A 404 53.03 -35.27 33.55
C MET A 404 54.42 -34.60 33.54
N PRO A 405 54.52 -33.26 33.48
CA PRO A 405 55.79 -32.54 33.60
C PRO A 405 56.48 -32.80 34.96
N GLN A 406 57.81 -32.72 35.01
CA GLN A 406 58.59 -32.98 36.24
C GLN A 406 58.21 -32.04 37.39
N GLN A 407 57.79 -30.80 37.07
CA GLN A 407 57.30 -29.80 38.03
C GLN A 407 55.99 -30.23 38.70
N VAL A 408 55.15 -31.00 38.02
CA VAL A 408 53.85 -31.49 38.55
C VAL A 408 54.04 -32.83 39.27
N GLN A 409 54.98 -33.65 38.83
CA GLN A 409 55.31 -34.90 39.51
C GLN A 409 55.80 -34.67 40.95
N SER A 410 56.51 -33.57 41.19
CA SER A 410 56.95 -33.19 42.53
C SER A 410 55.78 -32.75 43.43
N THR A 411 54.67 -32.24 42.89
CA THR A 411 53.50 -31.81 43.66
C THR A 411 52.62 -32.96 44.15
N LEU A 412 52.64 -34.12 43.46
CA LEU A 412 51.89 -35.33 43.84
C LEU A 412 52.28 -35.89 45.23
N GLY A 413 53.53 -35.66 45.66
CA GLY A 413 54.05 -36.12 46.95
C GLY A 413 54.03 -35.06 48.07
N VAL A 414 53.53 -33.85 47.79
CA VAL A 414 53.50 -32.72 48.74
C VAL A 414 52.41 -32.93 49.80
N VAL A 415 52.63 -32.39 51.00
CA VAL A 415 51.63 -32.37 52.07
C VAL A 415 50.41 -31.58 51.63
N TRP A 416 49.20 -32.11 51.84
CA TRP A 416 47.92 -31.46 51.52
C TRP A 416 47.59 -30.30 52.49
N GLY A 417 48.54 -29.38 52.67
CA GLY A 417 48.46 -28.27 53.61
C GLY A 417 47.97 -26.95 53.02
N ALA A 418 47.80 -26.86 51.69
CA ALA A 418 47.32 -25.63 51.05
C ALA A 418 45.85 -25.38 51.40
N ALA A 419 45.58 -24.20 51.98
CA ALA A 419 44.25 -23.81 52.44
C ALA A 419 43.47 -23.06 51.35
N CYS A 420 42.33 -23.62 50.92
CA CYS A 420 41.46 -23.03 49.89
C CYS A 420 40.02 -22.86 50.41
N ASP A 421 39.85 -22.16 51.52
CA ASP A 421 38.59 -22.08 52.26
C ASP A 421 37.51 -21.29 51.51
N SER A 422 36.30 -21.86 51.41
CA SER A 422 35.07 -21.23 50.92
C SER A 422 34.33 -20.45 52.02
N SER A 423 33.25 -19.75 51.69
CA SER A 423 32.41 -19.04 52.67
C SER A 423 31.74 -19.98 53.69
N ARG A 424 31.51 -21.24 53.31
CA ARG A 424 30.84 -22.26 54.13
C ARG A 424 31.66 -23.54 54.42
N TYR A 425 32.74 -23.79 53.68
CA TYR A 425 33.50 -25.05 53.73
C TYR A 425 35.00 -24.78 53.77
N HIS A 426 35.74 -25.53 54.60
CA HIS A 426 37.20 -25.51 54.64
C HIS A 426 37.77 -26.59 53.71
N ARG A 427 38.79 -26.24 52.92
CA ARG A 427 39.38 -27.14 51.92
C ARG A 427 40.88 -27.28 52.12
N ARG A 428 41.37 -28.52 52.09
CA ARG A 428 42.79 -28.86 52.19
C ARG A 428 43.17 -29.85 51.09
N GLY A 429 44.15 -29.49 50.27
CA GLY A 429 44.48 -30.25 49.08
C GLY A 429 45.68 -29.68 48.34
N PHE A 430 45.83 -30.07 47.08
CA PHE A 430 46.86 -29.53 46.19
C PHE A 430 46.28 -29.35 44.77
N SER A 431 46.88 -28.42 44.03
CA SER A 431 46.55 -28.15 42.62
C SER A 431 47.66 -28.66 41.72
N LEU A 432 47.29 -29.29 40.61
CA LEU A 432 48.17 -29.68 39.52
C LEU A 432 48.57 -28.47 38.65
N LEU A 433 47.84 -27.36 38.74
CA LEU A 433 48.09 -26.10 38.02
C LEU A 433 48.66 -25.01 38.95
N ALA A 434 49.41 -25.40 39.99
CA ALA A 434 49.93 -24.48 41.01
C ALA A 434 51.14 -23.64 40.56
N GLU A 435 51.86 -24.09 39.54
CA GLU A 435 53.05 -23.43 38.98
C GLU A 435 52.87 -23.16 37.48
N ALA A 436 53.45 -22.05 37.00
CA ALA A 436 53.44 -21.72 35.56
C ALA A 436 54.48 -22.58 34.83
N ILE A 437 54.08 -23.17 33.71
CA ILE A 437 54.92 -24.03 32.86
C ILE A 437 54.93 -23.41 31.46
N GLU A 438 56.12 -23.09 30.96
CA GLU A 438 56.32 -22.53 29.61
C GLU A 438 55.61 -23.40 28.55
N ASP A 439 54.89 -22.75 27.64
CA ASP A 439 54.11 -23.34 26.53
C ASP A 439 52.96 -24.30 26.91
N GLN A 440 52.63 -24.47 28.19
CA GLN A 440 51.51 -25.32 28.62
C GLN A 440 50.53 -24.59 29.56
N VAL A 441 51.00 -24.03 30.67
CA VAL A 441 50.13 -23.39 31.69
C VAL A 441 50.34 -21.87 31.68
N HIS A 442 49.44 -21.14 31.02
CA HIS A 442 49.45 -19.67 31.01
C HIS A 442 48.78 -19.03 32.25
N TYR A 443 47.72 -19.67 32.77
CA TYR A 443 47.00 -19.21 33.96
C TYR A 443 47.15 -20.21 35.11
N VAL A 444 47.69 -19.74 36.23
CA VAL A 444 47.96 -20.55 37.43
C VAL A 444 46.72 -20.55 38.33
N ALA A 445 46.17 -21.75 38.59
CA ALA A 445 45.02 -21.93 39.47
C ALA A 445 45.46 -22.68 40.74
N ARG A 446 45.64 -21.95 41.86
CA ARG A 446 46.10 -22.53 43.13
C ARG A 446 44.94 -23.08 43.95
N CYS A 447 43.80 -22.40 43.87
CA CYS A 447 42.57 -22.80 44.53
C CYS A 447 41.44 -22.92 43.51
N PRO A 448 40.40 -23.74 43.80
CA PRO A 448 39.24 -23.84 42.91
C PRO A 448 38.52 -22.51 42.65
N LYS A 449 38.67 -21.52 43.54
CA LYS A 449 38.08 -20.18 43.40
C LYS A 449 38.71 -19.31 42.31
N ASP A 450 39.91 -19.65 41.87
CA ASP A 450 40.63 -18.87 40.86
C ASP A 450 40.00 -19.03 39.47
N LEU A 451 39.32 -20.15 39.22
CA LEU A 451 38.51 -20.39 38.03
C LEU A 451 37.05 -19.96 38.23
N ARG A 452 36.40 -19.50 37.15
CA ARG A 452 34.98 -19.14 37.15
C ARG A 452 34.12 -20.37 37.48
N ARG A 453 32.95 -20.16 38.11
CA ARG A 453 32.02 -21.28 38.43
C ARG A 453 31.56 -22.06 37.20
N SER A 454 31.51 -21.43 36.02
CA SER A 454 31.17 -22.06 34.74
C SER A 454 32.31 -22.89 34.14
N GLU A 455 33.56 -22.59 34.50
CA GLU A 455 34.79 -23.19 33.96
C GLU A 455 35.34 -24.33 34.84
N ARG A 456 34.66 -24.61 35.95
CA ARG A 456 35.00 -25.70 36.85
C ARG A 456 33.80 -26.59 37.09
N GLN A 457 34.07 -27.86 37.33
CA GLN A 457 33.06 -28.80 37.77
C GLN A 457 33.57 -29.62 38.93
N MET A 458 32.76 -29.77 39.97
CA MET A 458 33.11 -30.57 41.14
C MET A 458 32.47 -31.94 41.07
N TYR A 459 33.27 -32.98 41.32
CA TYR A 459 32.83 -34.35 41.45
C TYR A 459 33.11 -34.85 42.86
N ILE A 460 32.08 -35.43 43.49
CA ILE A 460 32.10 -35.95 44.85
C ILE A 460 31.69 -37.44 44.79
N PRO A 461 32.28 -38.31 45.63
CA PRO A 461 31.84 -39.70 45.79
C PRO A 461 30.37 -39.81 46.20
N ARG A 462 29.63 -40.76 45.61
CA ARG A 462 28.17 -40.90 45.75
C ARG A 462 27.73 -41.96 46.78
N LEU A 463 28.62 -42.86 47.19
CA LEU A 463 28.29 -44.04 47.99
C LEU A 463 28.00 -43.72 49.48
N ASN A 464 26.83 -44.15 49.98
CA ASN A 464 26.45 -44.45 51.39
C ASN A 464 26.97 -43.59 52.58
N VAL A 465 27.08 -42.27 52.44
CA VAL A 465 27.38 -41.37 53.58
C VAL A 465 26.12 -40.67 54.11
N SER A 466 25.91 -40.61 55.44
CA SER A 466 24.85 -39.79 56.05
C SER A 466 25.11 -38.30 55.79
N ALA A 467 24.07 -37.45 55.81
CA ALA A 467 24.26 -36.03 55.51
C ALA A 467 25.26 -35.35 56.44
N GLU A 468 25.21 -35.70 57.73
CA GLU A 468 26.13 -35.22 58.76
C GLU A 468 27.58 -35.64 58.52
N ALA A 469 27.82 -36.89 58.09
CA ALA A 469 29.17 -37.37 57.82
C ALA A 469 29.78 -36.74 56.55
N HIS A 470 28.95 -36.40 55.55
CA HIS A 470 29.40 -35.67 54.36
C HIS A 470 29.73 -34.20 54.67
N GLU A 471 28.95 -33.56 55.54
CA GLU A 471 29.25 -32.21 56.03
C GLU A 471 30.51 -32.17 56.89
N ALA A 472 30.84 -33.25 57.60
CA ALA A 472 32.06 -33.35 58.40
C ALA A 472 33.33 -33.40 57.53
N TRP A 473 33.40 -34.30 56.55
CA TRP A 473 34.46 -34.33 55.53
C TRP A 473 34.06 -35.16 54.31
N HIS A 474 34.57 -34.81 53.13
CA HIS A 474 34.46 -35.60 51.90
C HIS A 474 35.60 -35.30 50.93
N PHE A 475 35.87 -36.23 50.00
CA PHE A 475 36.74 -35.94 48.86
C PHE A 475 36.05 -35.01 47.88
N ALA A 476 36.76 -33.97 47.46
CA ALA A 476 36.34 -33.06 46.41
C ALA A 476 37.38 -33.09 45.28
N PHE A 477 36.93 -33.43 44.08
CA PHE A 477 37.73 -33.41 42.87
C PHE A 477 37.21 -32.31 41.95
N PHE A 478 38.03 -31.30 41.68
CA PHE A 478 37.66 -30.23 40.76
C PHE A 478 38.32 -30.43 39.40
N PHE A 479 37.48 -30.34 38.38
CA PHE A 479 37.83 -30.47 36.98
C PHE A 479 37.84 -29.10 36.31
N ASP A 480 38.81 -28.88 35.44
CA ASP A 480 38.92 -27.75 34.53
C ASP A 480 38.11 -28.10 33.28
N THR A 481 37.06 -27.32 33.02
CA THR A 481 36.16 -27.46 31.88
C THR A 481 36.28 -26.30 30.89
N ARG A 482 37.32 -25.46 30.99
CA ARG A 482 37.57 -24.34 30.05
C ARG A 482 37.51 -24.76 28.57
N PRO A 483 38.14 -25.87 28.12
CA PRO A 483 38.03 -26.30 26.73
C PRO A 483 36.60 -26.61 26.29
N SER A 484 35.78 -27.16 27.20
CA SER A 484 34.35 -27.42 26.96
C SER A 484 33.56 -26.11 26.83
N VAL A 485 33.81 -25.16 27.73
CA VAL A 485 33.14 -23.85 27.77
C VAL A 485 33.53 -23.00 26.55
N GLU A 486 34.79 -23.02 26.13
CA GLU A 486 35.24 -22.34 24.92
C GLU A 486 34.52 -22.88 23.67
N LYS A 487 34.47 -24.21 23.50
CA LYS A 487 33.74 -24.85 22.40
C LYS A 487 32.25 -24.51 22.46
N GLU A 488 31.63 -24.58 23.63
CA GLU A 488 30.22 -24.22 23.83
C GLU A 488 29.95 -22.76 23.45
N SER A 489 30.86 -21.84 23.81
CA SER A 489 30.78 -20.42 23.47
C SER A 489 30.92 -20.18 21.97
N VAL A 490 31.82 -20.88 21.28
CA VAL A 490 31.94 -20.84 19.80
C VAL A 490 30.65 -21.29 19.11
N PHE A 491 30.04 -22.39 19.56
CA PHE A 491 28.78 -22.86 19.02
C PHE A 491 27.64 -21.88 19.31
N SER A 492 27.59 -21.29 20.51
CA SER A 492 26.61 -20.27 20.90
C SER A 492 26.69 -19.04 19.99
N ILE A 493 27.89 -18.53 19.72
CA ILE A 493 28.12 -17.40 18.79
C ILE A 493 27.66 -17.77 17.38
N THR A 494 28.03 -18.96 16.89
CA THR A 494 27.67 -19.43 15.55
C THR A 494 26.15 -19.55 15.37
N VAL A 495 25.46 -20.13 16.35
CA VAL A 495 23.99 -20.23 16.37
C VAL A 495 23.34 -18.85 16.40
N THR A 496 23.86 -17.93 17.20
CA THR A 496 23.35 -16.56 17.31
C THR A 496 23.50 -15.79 15.98
N ILE A 497 24.64 -15.91 15.31
CA ILE A 497 24.87 -15.31 13.98
C ILE A 497 23.92 -15.91 12.94
N PHE A 498 23.77 -17.23 12.92
CA PHE A 498 22.86 -17.91 11.99
C PHE A 498 21.40 -17.48 12.20
N LEU A 499 20.93 -17.41 13.45
CA LEU A 499 19.57 -16.97 13.77
C LEU A 499 19.35 -15.51 13.38
N CYS A 500 20.31 -14.61 13.63
CA CYS A 500 20.26 -13.23 13.17
C CYS A 500 20.09 -13.15 11.65
N PHE A 501 20.88 -13.91 10.89
CA PHE A 501 20.81 -13.93 9.44
C PHE A 501 19.49 -14.52 8.92
N ALA A 502 19.06 -15.66 9.45
CA ALA A 502 17.82 -16.31 9.03
C ALA A 502 16.59 -15.45 9.31
N LEU A 503 16.52 -14.80 10.49
CA LEU A 503 15.41 -13.94 10.86
C LEU A 503 15.32 -12.68 10.03
N THR A 504 16.48 -12.02 9.82
CA THR A 504 16.53 -10.84 8.98
C THR A 504 16.12 -11.21 7.55
N PHE A 505 16.74 -12.22 6.94
CA PHE A 505 16.41 -12.66 5.59
C PHE A 505 14.94 -13.07 5.41
N ALA A 506 14.40 -13.91 6.30
CA ALA A 506 12.99 -14.34 6.24
C ALA A 506 12.05 -13.14 6.34
N SER A 507 12.31 -12.21 7.26
CA SER A 507 11.47 -11.02 7.37
C SER A 507 11.57 -10.10 6.16
N LEU A 508 12.73 -10.03 5.48
CA LEU A 508 12.87 -9.26 4.24
C LEU A 508 12.02 -9.83 3.12
N LEU A 509 12.02 -11.16 2.95
CA LEU A 509 11.18 -11.83 1.97
C LEU A 509 9.69 -11.56 2.23
N PHE A 510 9.23 -11.77 3.47
CA PHE A 510 7.82 -11.52 3.83
C PHE A 510 7.40 -10.05 3.65
N THR A 511 8.28 -9.10 3.98
CA THR A 511 7.96 -7.67 3.83
C THR A 511 7.89 -7.27 2.36
N SER A 512 8.82 -7.77 1.54
CA SER A 512 8.83 -7.56 0.10
C SER A 512 7.56 -8.10 -0.57
N ASP A 513 7.17 -9.33 -0.22
CA ASP A 513 5.98 -9.96 -0.78
C ASP A 513 4.70 -9.23 -0.36
N ALA A 514 4.57 -8.84 0.91
CA ALA A 514 3.42 -8.07 1.39
C ALA A 514 3.30 -6.70 0.68
N ASN A 515 4.44 -6.01 0.49
CA ASN A 515 4.48 -4.73 -0.21
C ASN A 515 4.03 -4.87 -1.67
N ASN A 516 4.55 -5.87 -2.38
CA ASN A 516 4.30 -6.05 -3.82
C ASN A 516 2.90 -6.61 -4.12
N LEU A 517 2.40 -7.54 -3.31
CA LEU A 517 1.12 -8.23 -3.57
C LEU A 517 -0.10 -7.44 -3.10
N VAL A 518 0.02 -6.70 -1.99
CA VAL A 518 -1.14 -6.09 -1.33
C VAL A 518 -1.02 -4.57 -1.22
N LEU A 519 0.09 -4.06 -0.69
CA LEU A 519 0.17 -2.64 -0.32
C LEU A 519 0.27 -1.75 -1.56
N TYR A 520 1.16 -2.08 -2.50
CA TYR A 520 1.34 -1.29 -3.71
C TYR A 520 0.07 -1.22 -4.57
N PRO A 521 -0.65 -2.33 -4.87
CA PRO A 521 -1.91 -2.27 -5.62
C PRO A 521 -3.01 -1.45 -4.93
N VAL A 522 -3.10 -1.52 -3.59
CA VAL A 522 -4.11 -0.75 -2.85
C VAL A 522 -3.78 0.75 -2.89
N GLU A 523 -2.51 1.11 -2.74
CA GLU A 523 -2.07 2.50 -2.82
C GLU A 523 -2.26 3.08 -4.23
N THR A 524 -1.98 2.32 -5.29
CA THR A 524 -2.27 2.76 -6.67
C THR A 524 -3.77 2.90 -6.92
N MET A 525 -4.59 1.96 -6.43
CA MET A 525 -6.05 2.05 -6.56
C MET A 525 -6.60 3.29 -5.85
N MET A 526 -6.17 3.57 -4.61
CA MET A 526 -6.58 4.77 -3.87
C MET A 526 -6.15 6.05 -4.59
N ALA A 527 -4.91 6.10 -5.10
CA ALA A 527 -4.43 7.25 -5.86
C ALA A 527 -5.28 7.48 -7.12
N LYS A 528 -5.64 6.41 -7.85
CA LYS A 528 -6.52 6.54 -9.03
C LYS A 528 -7.92 7.03 -8.64
N VAL A 529 -8.52 6.51 -7.57
CA VAL A 529 -9.81 7.00 -7.05
C VAL A 529 -9.73 8.49 -6.72
N GLU A 530 -8.66 8.92 -6.06
CA GLU A 530 -8.45 10.33 -5.71
C GLU A 530 -8.33 11.22 -6.97
N THR A 531 -7.61 10.76 -8.00
CA THR A 531 -7.54 11.50 -9.28
C THR A 531 -8.89 11.57 -10.01
N ILE A 532 -9.70 10.51 -9.93
CA ILE A 532 -11.06 10.49 -10.51
C ILE A 532 -11.99 11.41 -9.73
N ARG A 533 -11.81 11.50 -8.40
CA ARG A 533 -12.56 12.41 -7.54
C ARG A 533 -12.35 13.87 -7.90
N GLU A 534 -11.10 14.28 -8.11
CA GLU A 534 -10.79 15.68 -8.46
C GLU A 534 -11.22 16.06 -9.86
N ASN A 535 -11.12 15.15 -10.83
CA ASN A 535 -11.63 15.39 -12.17
C ASN A 535 -12.12 14.08 -12.80
N PRO A 536 -13.44 13.84 -12.78
CA PRO A 536 -14.06 12.65 -13.36
C PRO A 536 -13.75 12.45 -14.85
N LEU A 537 -13.52 13.53 -15.62
CA LEU A 537 -13.14 13.43 -17.04
C LEU A 537 -11.74 12.83 -17.23
N LEU A 538 -10.85 12.95 -16.23
CA LEU A 538 -9.54 12.28 -16.26
C LEU A 538 -9.68 10.75 -16.21
N ALA A 539 -10.79 10.21 -15.70
CA ALA A 539 -11.01 8.76 -15.68
C ALA A 539 -10.94 8.15 -17.08
N MET A 540 -11.40 8.86 -18.11
CA MET A 540 -11.29 8.41 -19.50
C MET A 540 -9.84 8.39 -19.97
N LYS A 541 -9.05 9.41 -19.62
CA LYS A 541 -7.61 9.48 -19.95
C LYS A 541 -6.79 8.41 -19.21
N VAL A 542 -7.10 8.17 -17.93
CA VAL A 542 -6.47 7.12 -17.12
C VAL A 542 -6.76 5.74 -17.70
N ALA A 543 -8.00 5.49 -18.17
CA ALA A 543 -8.35 4.25 -18.84
C ALA A 543 -7.55 4.05 -20.15
N ASP A 544 -7.41 5.12 -20.93
CA ASP A 544 -6.68 5.11 -22.20
C ASP A 544 -5.16 4.92 -21.97
N GLU A 545 -4.56 5.58 -20.97
CA GLU A 545 -3.15 5.37 -20.59
C GLU A 545 -2.88 3.95 -20.06
N GLU A 546 -3.80 3.37 -19.28
CA GLU A 546 -3.64 1.99 -18.81
C GLU A 546 -3.67 0.99 -19.96
N LEU A 547 -4.55 1.22 -20.96
CA LEU A 547 -4.56 0.42 -22.18
C LEU A 547 -3.24 0.55 -22.95
N ARG A 548 -2.70 1.76 -23.06
CA ARG A 548 -1.38 2.02 -23.69
C ARG A 548 -0.28 1.25 -22.96
N MET A 549 -0.21 1.36 -21.64
CA MET A 549 0.78 0.66 -20.82
C MET A 549 0.64 -0.86 -20.93
N GLU A 550 -0.59 -1.39 -21.01
CA GLU A 550 -0.82 -2.82 -21.17
C GLU A 550 -0.40 -3.33 -22.55
N GLU A 551 -0.59 -2.55 -23.61
CA GLU A 551 -0.07 -2.85 -24.95
C GLU A 551 1.47 -2.82 -24.99
N VAL A 552 2.09 -1.81 -24.39
CA VAL A 552 3.56 -1.72 -24.26
C VAL A 552 4.09 -2.92 -23.46
N ARG A 553 3.41 -3.32 -22.39
CA ARG A 553 3.82 -4.50 -21.61
C ARG A 553 3.69 -5.78 -22.42
N LYS A 554 2.65 -5.93 -23.24
CA LYS A 554 2.47 -7.08 -24.16
C LYS A 554 3.55 -7.12 -25.24
N THR A 555 3.92 -5.97 -25.81
CA THR A 555 5.00 -5.91 -26.82
C THR A 555 6.36 -6.18 -26.20
N MET A 556 6.66 -5.59 -25.03
CA MET A 556 7.89 -5.85 -24.26
C MET A 556 8.00 -7.31 -23.81
N THR A 557 6.92 -7.93 -23.35
CA THR A 557 6.91 -9.35 -22.97
C THR A 557 7.06 -10.27 -24.19
N ALA A 558 6.48 -9.92 -25.33
CA ALA A 558 6.71 -10.65 -26.59
C ALA A 558 8.18 -10.54 -27.05
N GLN A 559 8.76 -9.34 -27.00
CA GLN A 559 10.16 -9.09 -27.35
C GLN A 559 11.13 -9.82 -26.41
N SER A 560 10.91 -9.75 -25.10
CA SER A 560 11.74 -10.44 -24.11
C SER A 560 11.57 -11.97 -24.15
N ARG A 561 10.39 -12.50 -24.49
CA ARG A 561 10.20 -13.94 -24.80
C ARG A 561 11.00 -14.34 -26.04
N GLN A 562 11.08 -13.48 -27.05
CA GLN A 562 11.84 -13.74 -28.28
C GLN A 562 13.36 -13.70 -28.04
N GLN A 563 13.86 -12.73 -27.24
CA GLN A 563 15.25 -12.69 -26.80
C GLN A 563 15.62 -13.86 -25.87
N ARG A 564 14.72 -14.26 -24.95
CA ARG A 564 14.92 -15.43 -24.06
C ARG A 564 15.03 -16.75 -24.82
N LYS A 565 14.36 -16.89 -25.96
CA LYS A 565 14.44 -18.10 -26.82
C LYS A 565 15.81 -18.26 -27.50
N GLN A 566 16.57 -17.20 -27.71
CA GLN A 566 17.91 -17.27 -28.32
C GLN A 566 19.04 -17.51 -27.30
N ALA A 567 18.85 -17.16 -26.02
CA ALA A 567 19.98 -17.04 -25.09
C ALA A 567 20.26 -18.25 -24.18
N LYS A 568 19.38 -19.25 -24.02
CA LYS A 568 19.54 -20.23 -22.91
C LYS A 568 19.08 -21.66 -23.23
N HIS A 569 20.00 -22.50 -23.70
CA HIS A 569 19.85 -23.96 -23.68
C HIS A 569 20.68 -24.66 -22.58
N TRP A 570 21.76 -24.04 -22.06
CA TRP A 570 22.68 -24.71 -21.12
C TRP A 570 22.54 -24.26 -19.65
N LEU A 571 22.29 -22.98 -19.40
CA LEU A 571 22.13 -22.42 -18.05
C LEU A 571 20.79 -22.77 -17.36
N LYS A 572 19.80 -23.25 -18.13
CA LYS A 572 18.45 -23.53 -17.62
C LYS A 572 18.37 -24.86 -16.86
N ALA A 573 19.09 -25.88 -17.32
CA ALA A 573 19.09 -27.22 -16.74
C ALA A 573 19.72 -27.27 -15.32
N VAL A 574 20.72 -26.43 -15.05
CA VAL A 574 21.39 -26.38 -13.73
C VAL A 574 20.58 -25.58 -12.71
N CYS A 575 19.86 -24.54 -13.13
CA CYS A 575 19.03 -23.72 -12.24
C CYS A 575 17.70 -24.39 -11.87
N GLU A 576 17.05 -25.09 -12.81
CA GLU A 576 15.77 -25.78 -12.57
C GLU A 576 15.93 -27.00 -11.62
N MET A 577 17.14 -27.54 -11.46
CA MET A 577 17.44 -28.65 -10.53
C MET A 577 17.64 -28.17 -9.07
N LEU A 578 18.11 -26.93 -8.86
CA LEU A 578 18.37 -26.35 -7.53
C LEU A 578 17.24 -25.46 -7.01
N THR A 579 16.43 -24.90 -7.91
CA THR A 579 15.27 -24.08 -7.56
C THR A 579 14.03 -24.76 -8.09
N CYS A 580 13.25 -25.41 -7.21
CA CYS A 580 11.95 -26.00 -7.53
C CYS A 580 10.90 -24.92 -7.85
N THR A 581 11.15 -24.07 -8.84
CA THR A 581 10.20 -23.09 -9.37
C THR A 581 9.76 -23.54 -10.76
N ALA A 582 9.15 -24.73 -10.81
CA ALA A 582 8.41 -25.19 -11.98
C ALA A 582 6.92 -24.94 -11.75
N ARG A 583 6.49 -23.68 -11.90
CA ARG A 583 5.14 -23.34 -12.33
C ARG A 583 5.16 -21.92 -12.90
N GLU A 584 5.09 -21.80 -14.23
CA GLU A 584 4.50 -20.59 -14.83
C GLU A 584 3.05 -20.56 -14.35
N SER A 585 2.76 -19.82 -13.27
CA SER A 585 1.39 -19.38 -13.06
C SER A 585 1.11 -18.39 -14.18
N GLU A 586 0.26 -18.77 -15.13
CA GLU A 586 -0.59 -17.80 -15.82
C GLU A 586 -1.04 -16.80 -14.77
N GLY A 587 -0.69 -15.53 -14.96
CA GLY A 587 -0.82 -14.51 -13.94
C GLY A 587 -2.24 -14.50 -13.40
N GLU A 588 -2.43 -15.07 -12.20
CA GLU A 588 -3.64 -14.88 -11.44
C GLU A 588 -3.75 -13.38 -11.25
N LEU A 589 -4.66 -12.77 -12.01
CA LEU A 589 -5.00 -11.38 -11.89
C LEU A 589 -5.44 -11.19 -10.44
N MET A 590 -4.60 -10.52 -9.66
CA MET A 590 -4.90 -10.24 -8.26
C MET A 590 -6.27 -9.55 -8.20
N GLU A 591 -7.12 -9.95 -7.25
CA GLU A 591 -8.46 -9.38 -7.07
C GLU A 591 -8.42 -7.85 -6.97
N THR A 592 -7.36 -7.31 -6.37
CA THR A 592 -7.06 -5.88 -6.28
C THR A 592 -6.94 -5.21 -7.66
N VAL A 593 -6.31 -5.85 -8.63
CA VAL A 593 -6.17 -5.36 -10.01
C VAL A 593 -7.53 -5.39 -10.73
N ILE A 594 -8.37 -6.38 -10.43
CA ILE A 594 -9.74 -6.43 -10.99
C ILE A 594 -10.58 -5.28 -10.44
N LEU A 595 -10.50 -5.01 -9.14
CA LEU A 595 -11.18 -3.88 -8.49
C LEU A 595 -10.72 -2.54 -9.08
N GLU A 596 -9.40 -2.36 -9.21
CA GLU A 596 -8.81 -1.16 -9.83
C GLU A 596 -9.34 -0.93 -11.25
N LYS A 597 -9.31 -1.96 -12.11
CA LYS A 597 -9.86 -1.89 -13.47
C LYS A 597 -11.37 -1.62 -13.49
N THR A 598 -12.10 -2.13 -12.50
CA THR A 598 -13.55 -1.94 -12.38
C THR A 598 -13.87 -0.49 -12.00
N ILE A 599 -13.13 0.10 -11.06
CA ILE A 599 -13.27 1.51 -10.67
C ILE A 599 -13.02 2.43 -11.87
N ILE A 600 -11.98 2.17 -12.67
CA ILE A 600 -11.67 2.97 -13.85
C ILE A 600 -12.78 2.85 -14.91
N LYS A 601 -13.32 1.65 -15.12
CA LYS A 601 -14.45 1.43 -16.02
C LYS A 601 -15.72 2.14 -15.53
N LEU A 602 -16.02 2.07 -14.24
CA LEU A 602 -17.18 2.76 -13.66
C LEU A 602 -17.00 4.28 -13.74
N GLY A 603 -15.81 4.80 -13.43
CA GLY A 603 -15.48 6.21 -13.54
C GLY A 603 -15.57 6.72 -14.98
N SER A 604 -15.06 5.98 -15.96
CA SER A 604 -15.17 6.35 -17.39
C SER A 604 -16.61 6.28 -17.92
N LEU A 605 -17.42 5.30 -17.47
CA LEU A 605 -18.85 5.24 -17.81
C LEU A 605 -19.64 6.39 -17.18
N LEU A 606 -19.31 6.75 -15.93
CA LEU A 606 -19.92 7.87 -15.22
C LEU A 606 -19.60 9.18 -15.94
N ALA A 607 -18.34 9.41 -16.28
CA ALA A 607 -17.89 10.59 -17.03
C ALA A 607 -18.58 10.70 -18.40
N LEU A 608 -18.72 9.59 -19.13
CA LEU A 608 -19.41 9.56 -20.43
C LEU A 608 -20.91 9.87 -20.29
N GLY A 609 -21.56 9.37 -19.23
CA GLY A 609 -23.00 9.56 -19.00
C GLY A 609 -23.38 10.96 -18.53
N PHE A 610 -22.52 11.58 -17.72
CA PHE A 610 -22.74 12.92 -17.15
C PHE A 610 -22.19 14.06 -18.02
N GLY A 611 -21.26 13.76 -18.93
CA GLY A 611 -20.64 14.73 -19.82
C GLY A 611 -19.85 15.82 -19.06
N GLU A 612 -19.51 16.90 -19.75
CA GLU A 612 -18.73 18.01 -19.18
C GLU A 612 -19.49 18.68 -18.03
N ALA A 613 -20.79 18.94 -18.21
CA ALA A 613 -21.63 19.63 -17.23
C ALA A 613 -21.81 18.85 -15.92
N GLY A 614 -21.83 17.51 -16.01
CA GLY A 614 -21.97 16.67 -14.84
C GLY A 614 -20.65 16.33 -14.14
N SER A 615 -19.51 16.61 -14.76
CA SER A 615 -18.20 16.40 -14.12
C SER A 615 -18.05 17.22 -12.84
N LYS A 616 -18.45 18.50 -12.85
CA LYS A 616 -18.41 19.37 -11.65
C LYS A 616 -19.36 18.88 -10.55
N ILE A 617 -20.50 18.30 -10.93
CA ILE A 617 -21.48 17.74 -9.99
C ILE A 617 -20.90 16.52 -9.27
N ILE A 618 -20.24 15.64 -10.02
CA ILE A 618 -19.58 14.44 -9.48
C ILE A 618 -18.42 14.85 -8.57
N GLU A 619 -17.59 15.79 -9.00
CA GLU A 619 -16.46 16.33 -8.22
C GLU A 619 -16.92 16.83 -6.84
N HIS A 620 -17.94 17.71 -6.81
CA HIS A 620 -18.49 18.24 -5.56
C HIS A 620 -19.01 17.13 -4.63
N ASN A 621 -19.73 16.15 -5.20
CA ASN A 621 -20.30 15.03 -4.44
C ASN A 621 -19.24 14.05 -3.92
N MET A 622 -18.12 13.89 -4.64
CA MET A 622 -17.03 13.01 -4.20
C MET A 622 -16.12 13.67 -3.14
N HIS A 623 -16.08 15.01 -3.06
CA HIS A 623 -15.32 15.73 -2.03
C HIS A 623 -15.99 15.76 -0.65
N GLY A 624 -17.32 15.54 -0.56
CA GLY A 624 -18.06 15.48 0.69
C GLY A 624 -17.59 14.33 1.60
N VAL A 625 -16.98 14.65 2.74
CA VAL A 625 -16.28 13.66 3.60
C VAL A 625 -17.23 12.82 4.46
N ASP A 626 -18.49 13.24 4.63
CA ASP A 626 -19.35 12.76 5.73
C ASP A 626 -20.59 11.95 5.34
N SER A 627 -20.88 11.73 4.05
CA SER A 627 -22.04 10.92 3.63
C SER A 627 -21.74 10.02 2.46
N ALA A 628 -22.02 8.72 2.61
CA ALA A 628 -22.07 7.75 1.51
C ALA A 628 -23.24 8.03 0.51
N CYS A 629 -24.02 9.08 0.75
CA CYS A 629 -25.15 9.49 -0.05
C CYS A 629 -24.73 10.64 -0.98
N VAL A 630 -25.20 10.57 -2.23
CA VAL A 630 -25.07 11.65 -3.22
C VAL A 630 -26.01 12.79 -2.82
N ASP A 631 -25.45 13.99 -2.62
CA ASP A 631 -26.23 15.20 -2.43
C ASP A 631 -26.71 15.72 -3.79
N ALA A 632 -28.01 15.57 -4.03
CA ALA A 632 -28.66 16.05 -5.24
C ALA A 632 -28.86 17.58 -5.25
N ILE A 633 -28.73 18.24 -4.10
CA ILE A 633 -29.09 19.66 -3.92
C ILE A 633 -27.82 20.51 -3.85
N VAL A 634 -27.07 20.50 -4.95
CA VAL A 634 -25.88 21.36 -5.12
C VAL A 634 -26.29 22.67 -5.81
N GLU A 635 -25.79 23.80 -5.34
CA GLU A 635 -26.02 25.09 -5.98
C GLU A 635 -25.45 25.12 -7.41
N GLY A 636 -26.25 25.56 -8.37
CA GLY A 636 -25.82 25.70 -9.75
C GLY A 636 -24.89 26.90 -9.96
N THR A 637 -23.98 26.79 -10.92
CA THR A 637 -23.05 27.86 -11.29
C THR A 637 -23.58 28.62 -12.50
N ARG A 638 -23.51 29.96 -12.46
CA ARG A 638 -23.87 30.79 -13.61
C ARG A 638 -22.71 30.80 -14.60
N VAL A 639 -22.97 30.40 -15.84
CA VAL A 639 -22.01 30.34 -16.93
C VAL A 639 -22.52 31.08 -18.17
N GLU A 640 -21.65 31.82 -18.83
CA GLU A 640 -21.87 32.35 -20.18
C GLU A 640 -21.53 31.29 -21.24
N CYS A 641 -22.45 31.08 -22.18
CA CYS A 641 -22.34 30.03 -23.19
C CYS A 641 -23.08 30.37 -24.50
N ILE A 642 -22.66 29.73 -25.59
CA ILE A 642 -23.41 29.66 -26.84
C ILE A 642 -24.26 28.39 -26.81
N ILE A 643 -25.55 28.57 -27.00
CA ILE A 643 -26.57 27.52 -26.93
C ILE A 643 -27.04 27.23 -28.35
N GLY A 644 -26.86 26.00 -28.79
CA GLY A 644 -27.38 25.47 -30.03
C GLY A 644 -28.53 24.49 -29.77
N ALA A 645 -29.67 24.73 -30.41
CA ALA A 645 -30.79 23.81 -30.44
C ALA A 645 -30.93 23.26 -31.85
N THR A 646 -30.76 21.95 -32.02
CA THR A 646 -30.94 21.27 -33.31
C THR A 646 -32.11 20.32 -33.25
N ARG A 647 -32.99 20.33 -34.26
CA ARG A 647 -34.14 19.43 -34.35
C ARG A 647 -34.15 18.63 -35.64
N ILE A 648 -34.60 17.39 -35.56
CA ILE A 648 -34.88 16.56 -36.74
C ILE A 648 -36.18 17.02 -37.39
N LYS A 649 -36.12 17.39 -38.66
CA LYS A 649 -37.30 17.81 -39.42
C LYS A 649 -38.26 16.62 -39.61
N ASP A 650 -39.55 16.88 -39.44
CA ASP A 650 -40.63 15.90 -39.63
C ASP A 650 -40.49 14.62 -38.76
N PHE A 651 -39.86 14.74 -37.58
CA PHE A 651 -39.59 13.60 -36.70
C PHE A 651 -40.82 12.80 -36.28
N SER A 652 -41.97 13.45 -36.05
CA SER A 652 -43.22 12.78 -35.70
C SER A 652 -43.68 11.77 -36.77
N ILE A 653 -43.37 12.03 -38.04
CA ILE A 653 -43.66 11.11 -39.13
C ILE A 653 -42.64 9.96 -39.12
N ALA A 654 -41.37 10.28 -38.84
CA ALA A 654 -40.32 9.27 -38.73
C ALA A 654 -40.57 8.27 -37.58
N THR A 655 -41.07 8.72 -36.42
CA THR A 655 -41.42 7.83 -35.30
C THR A 655 -42.60 6.92 -35.64
N GLU A 656 -43.63 7.46 -36.29
CA GLU A 656 -44.80 6.69 -36.72
C GLU A 656 -44.44 5.60 -37.74
N VAL A 657 -43.53 5.90 -38.67
CA VAL A 657 -43.15 4.97 -39.75
C VAL A 657 -42.08 3.97 -39.30
N LEU A 658 -41.03 4.41 -38.60
CA LEU A 658 -39.87 3.58 -38.27
C LEU A 658 -40.07 2.71 -37.02
N GLN A 659 -40.99 3.09 -36.12
CA GLN A 659 -41.33 2.34 -34.91
C GLN A 659 -40.05 1.96 -34.12
N ALA A 660 -39.80 0.65 -33.90
CA ALA A 660 -38.64 0.17 -33.15
C ALA A 660 -37.28 0.61 -33.74
N ASN A 661 -37.20 0.88 -35.05
CA ASN A 661 -35.97 1.30 -35.71
C ASN A 661 -35.64 2.79 -35.47
N VAL A 662 -36.54 3.57 -34.87
CA VAL A 662 -36.31 5.01 -34.65
C VAL A 662 -35.10 5.28 -33.75
N MET A 663 -34.81 4.41 -32.79
CA MET A 663 -33.62 4.55 -31.93
C MET A 663 -32.33 4.45 -32.74
N THR A 664 -32.26 3.51 -33.70
CA THR A 664 -31.09 3.41 -34.59
C THR A 664 -30.97 4.63 -35.50
N PHE A 665 -32.09 5.17 -35.97
CA PHE A 665 -32.14 6.38 -36.77
C PHE A 665 -31.63 7.61 -35.99
N VAL A 666 -32.12 7.83 -34.76
CA VAL A 666 -31.66 8.92 -33.89
C VAL A 666 -30.19 8.76 -33.52
N ASN A 667 -29.73 7.54 -33.18
CA ASN A 667 -28.34 7.29 -32.83
C ASN A 667 -27.38 7.59 -33.99
N ARG A 668 -27.77 7.33 -35.25
CA ARG A 668 -26.96 7.68 -36.44
C ARG A 668 -26.86 9.19 -36.65
N ILE A 669 -27.92 9.92 -36.32
CA ILE A 669 -27.88 11.39 -36.35
C ILE A 669 -27.03 11.91 -35.18
N ALA A 670 -27.21 11.35 -33.98
CA ALA A 670 -26.45 11.72 -32.79
C ALA A 670 -24.94 11.48 -32.97
N GLU A 671 -24.54 10.39 -33.63
CA GLU A 671 -23.14 10.09 -33.97
C GLU A 671 -22.50 11.22 -34.79
N ILE A 672 -23.23 11.77 -35.76
CA ILE A 672 -22.78 12.92 -36.58
C ILE A 672 -22.78 14.21 -35.75
N VAL A 673 -23.89 14.51 -35.08
CA VAL A 673 -24.06 15.75 -34.31
C VAL A 673 -23.02 15.82 -33.19
N HIS A 674 -22.93 14.82 -32.33
CA HIS A 674 -22.00 14.81 -31.20
C HIS A 674 -20.55 14.76 -31.68
N GLY A 675 -20.24 13.98 -32.72
CA GLY A 675 -18.88 13.88 -33.25
C GLY A 675 -18.35 15.20 -33.82
N VAL A 676 -19.16 15.93 -34.60
CA VAL A 676 -18.75 17.25 -35.12
C VAL A 676 -18.70 18.28 -34.00
N VAL A 677 -19.67 18.27 -33.08
CA VAL A 677 -19.68 19.19 -31.94
C VAL A 677 -18.42 19.04 -31.09
N ASP A 678 -18.02 17.82 -30.75
CA ASP A 678 -16.82 17.56 -29.94
C ASP A 678 -15.52 17.94 -30.67
N GLU A 679 -15.45 17.71 -32.00
CA GLU A 679 -14.33 18.15 -32.85
C GLU A 679 -14.10 19.67 -32.75
N PHE A 680 -15.19 20.45 -32.61
CA PHE A 680 -15.18 21.91 -32.53
C PHE A 680 -15.39 22.45 -31.10
N HIS A 681 -14.93 21.70 -30.09
CA HIS A 681 -14.94 22.11 -28.67
C HIS A 681 -16.32 22.45 -28.09
N GLY A 682 -17.39 21.88 -28.65
CA GLY A 682 -18.72 21.95 -28.09
C GLY A 682 -19.02 20.72 -27.23
N ALA A 683 -20.02 20.85 -26.35
CA ALA A 683 -20.53 19.76 -25.53
C ALA A 683 -21.99 19.47 -25.89
N ALA A 684 -22.28 18.21 -26.23
CA ALA A 684 -23.64 17.73 -26.32
C ALA A 684 -24.16 17.45 -24.90
N ASN A 685 -25.31 18.04 -24.54
CA ASN A 685 -25.86 17.91 -23.20
C ASN A 685 -27.11 17.00 -23.19
N ARG A 686 -28.22 17.50 -23.72
CA ARG A 686 -29.53 16.82 -23.63
C ARG A 686 -30.04 16.39 -25.00
N ASN A 687 -30.33 15.10 -25.14
CA ASN A 687 -31.02 14.54 -26.31
C ASN A 687 -32.45 14.16 -25.91
N ASN A 688 -33.45 14.87 -26.44
CA ASN A 688 -34.87 14.61 -26.20
C ASN A 688 -35.55 13.98 -27.43
N GLY A 689 -34.95 12.93 -27.99
CA GLY A 689 -35.50 12.20 -29.13
C GLY A 689 -35.33 12.95 -30.45
N ASP A 690 -36.03 14.07 -30.63
CA ASP A 690 -35.99 14.87 -31.86
C ASP A 690 -35.09 16.11 -31.76
N THR A 691 -34.84 16.60 -30.54
CA THR A 691 -33.98 17.77 -30.30
C THR A 691 -32.67 17.42 -29.59
N PHE A 692 -31.59 18.01 -30.07
CA PHE A 692 -30.25 18.00 -29.47
C PHE A 692 -29.92 19.39 -28.92
N LEU A 693 -29.65 19.46 -27.61
CA LEU A 693 -29.15 20.66 -26.95
C LEU A 693 -27.62 20.60 -26.87
N ILE A 694 -26.97 21.57 -27.49
CA ILE A 694 -25.53 21.66 -27.63
C ILE A 694 -25.04 22.99 -27.03
N ILE A 695 -23.91 22.96 -26.36
CA ILE A 695 -23.42 24.09 -25.57
C ILE A 695 -21.92 24.30 -25.82
N TRP A 696 -21.53 25.53 -26.12
CA TRP A 696 -20.14 25.97 -26.08
C TRP A 696 -19.96 26.93 -24.92
N ARG A 697 -19.25 26.48 -23.89
CA ARG A 697 -19.01 27.23 -22.66
C ARG A 697 -17.78 28.13 -22.84
N PHE A 698 -17.90 29.39 -22.45
CA PHE A 698 -16.78 30.34 -22.58
C PHE A 698 -16.53 31.19 -21.33
N SER A 699 -17.08 30.79 -20.18
CA SER A 699 -16.88 31.50 -18.91
C SER A 699 -15.44 31.43 -18.38
N ASP A 700 -14.71 30.37 -18.71
CA ASP A 700 -13.32 30.15 -18.25
C ASP A 700 -12.30 30.51 -19.34
N ILE A 701 -12.75 31.05 -20.47
CA ILE A 701 -11.93 31.30 -21.65
C ILE A 701 -11.66 32.80 -21.75
N GLU A 702 -10.42 33.16 -22.11
CA GLU A 702 -10.05 34.56 -22.34
C GLU A 702 -10.90 35.18 -23.46
N ASP A 703 -11.33 36.43 -23.29
CA ASP A 703 -12.22 37.15 -24.21
C ASP A 703 -11.72 37.14 -25.67
N THR A 704 -10.40 37.12 -25.88
CA THR A 704 -9.75 37.04 -27.20
C THR A 704 -10.08 35.74 -27.95
N LYS A 705 -10.26 34.63 -27.23
CA LYS A 705 -10.54 33.31 -27.82
C LYS A 705 -12.05 33.01 -27.91
N VAL A 706 -12.91 33.81 -27.29
CA VAL A 706 -14.38 33.65 -27.38
C VAL A 706 -14.86 33.79 -28.82
N SER A 707 -14.28 34.71 -29.59
CA SER A 707 -14.65 34.89 -31.00
C SER A 707 -14.31 33.66 -31.84
N LYS A 708 -13.14 33.06 -31.59
CA LYS A 708 -12.74 31.80 -32.21
C LYS A 708 -13.72 30.66 -31.88
N LEU A 709 -14.16 30.56 -30.63
CA LEU A 709 -15.15 29.56 -30.21
C LEU A 709 -16.51 29.77 -30.88
N ALA A 710 -16.93 31.03 -31.06
CA ALA A 710 -18.16 31.36 -31.79
C ALA A 710 -18.07 30.95 -33.27
N ASP A 711 -16.93 31.21 -33.92
CA ASP A 711 -16.67 30.76 -35.28
C ASP A 711 -16.67 29.22 -35.36
N MET A 712 -16.03 28.53 -34.41
CA MET A 712 -16.06 27.06 -34.33
C MET A 712 -17.49 26.52 -34.21
N ALA A 713 -18.34 27.15 -33.38
CA ALA A 713 -19.74 26.76 -33.27
C ALA A 713 -20.46 26.91 -34.63
N MET A 714 -20.23 28.02 -35.34
CA MET A 714 -20.82 28.23 -36.67
C MET A 714 -20.37 27.17 -37.68
N VAL A 715 -19.07 26.90 -37.75
CA VAL A 715 -18.52 25.85 -38.62
C VAL A 715 -19.04 24.46 -38.24
N ALA A 716 -19.23 24.18 -36.95
CA ALA A 716 -19.79 22.91 -36.50
C ALA A 716 -21.21 22.70 -37.06
N PHE A 717 -22.10 23.69 -36.95
CA PHE A 717 -23.47 23.54 -37.49
C PHE A 717 -23.52 23.44 -39.01
N THR A 718 -22.64 24.14 -39.74
CA THR A 718 -22.58 24.00 -41.20
C THR A 718 -22.04 22.62 -41.61
N LYS A 719 -21.03 22.11 -40.91
CA LYS A 719 -20.50 20.75 -41.12
C LYS A 719 -21.50 19.66 -40.73
N ILE A 720 -22.27 19.83 -39.65
CA ILE A 720 -23.36 18.92 -39.28
C ILE A 720 -24.38 18.82 -40.42
N LEU A 721 -24.82 19.96 -40.97
CA LEU A 721 -25.74 19.98 -42.10
C LEU A 721 -25.16 19.25 -43.31
N GLY A 722 -23.90 19.52 -43.66
CA GLY A 722 -23.22 18.85 -44.76
C GLY A 722 -23.08 17.33 -44.55
N ALA A 723 -22.62 16.91 -43.37
CA ALA A 723 -22.37 15.52 -43.03
C ALA A 723 -23.66 14.68 -43.03
N VAL A 724 -24.78 15.23 -42.56
CA VAL A 724 -26.09 14.55 -42.60
C VAL A 724 -26.53 14.25 -44.03
N HIS A 725 -26.31 15.16 -44.98
CA HIS A 725 -26.72 14.97 -46.37
C HIS A 725 -25.75 14.12 -47.20
N ARG A 726 -24.48 14.07 -46.79
CA ARG A 726 -23.43 13.23 -47.41
C ARG A 726 -23.45 11.78 -46.93
N SER A 727 -23.93 11.52 -45.71
CA SER A 727 -23.90 10.19 -45.12
C SER A 727 -24.67 9.16 -45.98
N PRO A 728 -24.02 8.07 -46.44
CA PRO A 728 -24.68 7.04 -47.22
C PRO A 728 -25.73 6.27 -46.39
N VAL A 729 -25.51 6.16 -45.09
CA VAL A 729 -26.44 5.51 -44.16
C VAL A 729 -27.73 6.31 -44.06
N LEU A 730 -27.65 7.63 -43.88
CA LEU A 730 -28.85 8.49 -43.83
C LEU A 730 -29.51 8.63 -45.20
N ALA A 731 -28.73 8.57 -46.29
CA ALA A 731 -29.26 8.55 -47.64
C ALA A 731 -30.11 7.30 -47.93
N SER A 732 -29.82 6.16 -47.29
CA SER A 732 -30.64 4.93 -47.46
C SER A 732 -32.11 5.12 -47.04
N TYR A 733 -32.38 5.97 -46.05
CA TYR A 733 -33.76 6.27 -45.61
C TYR A 733 -34.57 7.04 -46.65
N ARG A 734 -33.93 7.70 -47.62
CA ARG A 734 -34.61 8.35 -48.75
C ARG A 734 -35.37 7.34 -49.62
N GLY A 735 -34.91 6.08 -49.65
CA GLY A 735 -35.53 4.97 -50.37
C GLY A 735 -36.62 4.24 -49.60
N HIS A 736 -36.89 4.60 -48.33
CA HIS A 736 -37.80 3.84 -47.48
C HIS A 736 -39.26 4.05 -47.90
N PRO A 737 -40.03 3.00 -48.25
CA PRO A 737 -41.35 3.13 -48.85
C PRO A 737 -42.36 3.85 -47.93
N GLY A 738 -42.32 3.55 -46.62
CA GLY A 738 -43.21 4.21 -45.66
C GLY A 738 -42.91 5.70 -45.47
N LEU A 739 -41.65 6.12 -45.61
CA LEU A 739 -41.29 7.54 -45.51
C LEU A 739 -41.66 8.25 -46.81
N GLN A 740 -41.44 7.62 -47.97
CA GLN A 740 -41.85 8.17 -49.26
C GLN A 740 -43.37 8.36 -49.37
N GLN A 741 -44.16 7.47 -48.77
CA GLN A 741 -45.61 7.58 -48.78
C GLN A 741 -46.11 8.82 -48.00
N ARG A 742 -45.47 9.16 -46.88
CA ARG A 742 -45.87 10.29 -46.01
C ARG A 742 -45.21 11.62 -46.40
N LEU A 743 -43.93 11.60 -46.77
CA LEU A 743 -43.10 12.79 -47.05
C LEU A 743 -42.89 13.05 -48.55
N GLY A 744 -43.36 12.15 -49.42
CA GLY A 744 -43.20 12.22 -50.86
C GLY A 744 -41.91 11.58 -51.39
N ARG A 745 -41.77 11.52 -52.72
CA ARG A 745 -40.62 10.88 -53.42
C ARG A 745 -39.26 11.51 -53.10
N ASN A 746 -39.22 12.77 -52.68
CA ASN A 746 -37.99 13.51 -52.35
C ASN A 746 -37.75 13.58 -50.83
N CYS A 747 -38.20 12.57 -50.08
CA CYS A 747 -37.95 12.48 -48.64
C CYS A 747 -36.43 12.51 -48.34
N ARG A 748 -35.97 13.50 -47.59
CA ARG A 748 -34.59 13.60 -47.09
C ARG A 748 -34.59 13.88 -45.60
N VAL A 749 -33.70 13.21 -44.89
CA VAL A 749 -33.39 13.52 -43.49
C VAL A 749 -32.75 14.90 -43.47
N ASN A 750 -33.32 15.82 -42.70
CA ASN A 750 -32.81 17.18 -42.56
C ASN A 750 -32.85 17.62 -41.10
N LEU A 751 -31.92 18.49 -40.73
CA LEU A 751 -31.86 19.10 -39.42
C LEU A 751 -32.08 20.60 -39.53
N THR A 752 -32.80 21.16 -38.56
CA THR A 752 -32.93 22.61 -38.35
C THR A 752 -32.18 22.99 -37.08
N SER A 753 -31.43 24.10 -37.12
CA SER A 753 -30.61 24.54 -35.98
C SER A 753 -30.85 26.02 -35.68
N GLY A 754 -30.98 26.34 -34.39
CA GLY A 754 -31.08 27.70 -33.87
C GLY A 754 -29.97 27.96 -32.86
N LEU A 755 -29.26 29.08 -33.00
CA LEU A 755 -28.18 29.46 -32.09
C LEU A 755 -28.49 30.76 -31.36
N HIS A 756 -28.23 30.77 -30.05
CA HIS A 756 -28.29 31.95 -29.19
C HIS A 756 -27.14 31.99 -28.19
N ALA A 757 -26.75 33.17 -27.71
CA ALA A 757 -25.71 33.32 -26.70
C ALA A 757 -26.22 34.06 -25.47
N GLY A 758 -25.80 33.61 -24.29
CA GLY A 758 -26.01 34.28 -23.02
C GLY A 758 -25.83 33.36 -21.82
N TRP A 759 -26.12 33.90 -20.64
CA TRP A 759 -25.99 33.16 -19.39
C TRP A 759 -26.93 31.96 -19.30
N ALA A 760 -26.46 30.90 -18.65
CA ALA A 760 -27.21 29.74 -18.21
C ALA A 760 -26.74 29.31 -16.81
N ILE A 761 -27.62 28.70 -16.03
CA ILE A 761 -27.24 28.07 -14.76
C ILE A 761 -26.93 26.60 -15.05
N GLU A 762 -25.67 26.24 -14.92
CA GLU A 762 -25.15 24.87 -15.00
C GLU A 762 -25.25 24.21 -13.62
N GLY A 763 -25.98 23.11 -13.51
CA GLY A 763 -26.09 22.40 -12.23
C GLY A 763 -26.88 21.10 -12.30
N ALA A 764 -26.95 20.43 -11.15
CA ALA A 764 -27.74 19.23 -10.94
C ALA A 764 -29.23 19.60 -10.87
N VAL A 765 -30.05 18.90 -11.64
CA VAL A 765 -31.51 18.99 -11.54
C VAL A 765 -32.04 17.59 -11.30
N GLY A 766 -32.77 17.38 -10.20
CA GLY A 766 -33.29 16.07 -9.89
C GLY A 766 -33.71 15.87 -8.45
N SER A 767 -33.70 14.60 -8.05
CA SER A 767 -33.95 14.10 -6.70
C SER A 767 -32.88 13.06 -6.36
N GLU A 768 -32.92 12.53 -5.14
CA GLU A 768 -32.06 11.40 -4.71
C GLU A 768 -32.18 10.15 -5.62
N PHE A 769 -33.28 9.99 -6.35
CA PHE A 769 -33.51 8.85 -7.24
C PHE A 769 -32.94 9.03 -8.65
N LYS A 770 -32.81 10.28 -9.12
CA LYS A 770 -32.37 10.61 -10.47
C LYS A 770 -31.89 12.06 -10.52
N ILE A 771 -30.67 12.24 -10.98
CA ILE A 771 -30.02 13.54 -11.17
C ILE A 771 -29.59 13.63 -12.63
N ASP A 772 -29.90 14.75 -13.27
CA ASP A 772 -29.42 15.08 -14.61
C ASP A 772 -28.64 16.41 -14.55
N ALA A 773 -27.48 16.48 -15.21
CA ALA A 773 -26.79 17.75 -15.43
C ALA A 773 -27.61 18.58 -16.44
N SER A 774 -27.93 19.82 -16.12
CA SER A 774 -28.79 20.65 -16.96
C SER A 774 -28.37 22.11 -16.97
N TYR A 775 -28.76 22.80 -18.03
CA TYR A 775 -28.58 24.24 -18.19
C TYR A 775 -29.95 24.90 -18.16
N LEU A 776 -30.16 25.77 -17.18
CA LEU A 776 -31.44 26.46 -16.98
C LEU A 776 -31.27 27.95 -17.22
N SER A 777 -32.00 28.49 -18.20
CA SER A 777 -32.08 29.94 -18.45
C SER A 777 -33.16 30.29 -19.48
N PRO A 778 -33.71 31.52 -19.44
CA PRO A 778 -34.51 32.05 -20.54
C PRO A 778 -33.79 31.98 -21.90
N ASN A 779 -32.45 32.11 -21.92
CA ASN A 779 -31.65 32.04 -23.14
C ASN A 779 -31.71 30.67 -23.82
N VAL A 780 -31.88 29.58 -23.06
CA VAL A 780 -32.10 28.23 -23.61
C VAL A 780 -33.44 28.14 -24.34
N SER A 781 -34.47 28.78 -23.78
CA SER A 781 -35.78 28.87 -24.42
C SER A 781 -35.75 29.73 -25.68
N ILE A 782 -34.98 30.83 -25.67
CA ILE A 782 -34.77 31.68 -26.86
C ILE A 782 -34.08 30.88 -27.97
N ALA A 783 -33.04 30.10 -27.67
CA ALA A 783 -32.39 29.25 -28.67
C ALA A 783 -33.38 28.26 -29.32
N ALA A 784 -34.26 27.65 -28.54
CA ALA A 784 -35.33 26.79 -29.04
C ALA A 784 -36.36 27.57 -29.89
N CYS A 785 -36.71 28.80 -29.52
CA CYS A 785 -37.56 29.66 -30.34
C CYS A 785 -36.91 30.06 -31.67
N VAL A 786 -35.60 30.34 -31.66
CA VAL A 786 -34.81 30.61 -32.87
C VAL A 786 -34.78 29.38 -33.78
N GLU A 787 -34.61 28.18 -33.22
CA GLU A 787 -34.73 26.92 -33.97
C GLU A 787 -36.13 26.79 -34.58
N HIS A 788 -37.18 27.03 -33.81
CA HIS A 788 -38.55 26.91 -34.33
C HIS A 788 -38.85 27.92 -35.45
N ALA A 789 -38.28 29.13 -35.36
CA ALA A 789 -38.38 30.15 -36.40
C ALA A 789 -37.81 29.70 -37.76
N THR A 790 -36.90 28.71 -37.79
CA THR A 790 -36.37 28.13 -39.03
C THR A 790 -37.47 27.59 -39.95
N ARG A 791 -38.60 27.12 -39.37
CA ARG A 791 -39.77 26.63 -40.11
C ARG A 791 -40.48 27.76 -40.85
N ILE A 792 -40.54 28.96 -40.27
CA ILE A 792 -41.16 30.14 -40.88
C ILE A 792 -40.32 30.59 -42.08
N TYR A 793 -39.01 30.76 -41.86
CA TYR A 793 -38.09 31.23 -42.88
C TYR A 793 -37.62 30.13 -43.83
N SER A 794 -37.98 28.87 -43.60
CA SER A 794 -37.61 27.71 -44.42
C SER A 794 -36.10 27.58 -44.68
N VAL A 795 -35.29 27.92 -43.69
CA VAL A 795 -33.82 27.79 -43.69
C VAL A 795 -33.39 26.67 -42.75
N SER A 796 -32.19 26.13 -42.92
CA SER A 796 -31.67 25.08 -42.02
C SER A 796 -31.01 25.64 -40.76
N ILE A 797 -30.45 26.85 -40.80
CA ILE A 797 -29.70 27.43 -39.67
C ILE A 797 -30.16 28.88 -39.47
N LEU A 798 -30.55 29.23 -38.23
CA LEU A 798 -30.77 30.59 -37.78
C LEU A 798 -29.89 30.92 -36.58
N VAL A 799 -29.43 32.15 -36.54
CA VAL A 799 -28.46 32.65 -35.57
C VAL A 799 -28.98 33.96 -35.00
N SER A 800 -29.00 34.10 -33.69
CA SER A 800 -29.35 35.37 -33.06
C SER A 800 -28.21 36.40 -33.20
N GLU A 801 -28.57 37.67 -33.17
CA GLU A 801 -27.67 38.82 -33.15
C GLU A 801 -26.49 38.68 -32.17
N LYS A 802 -26.75 38.17 -30.96
CA LYS A 802 -25.69 38.00 -29.95
C LYS A 802 -24.58 37.06 -30.41
N VAL A 803 -24.93 35.96 -31.08
CA VAL A 803 -23.93 35.01 -31.60
C VAL A 803 -23.20 35.61 -32.79
N ALA A 804 -23.93 36.27 -33.70
CA ALA A 804 -23.33 36.93 -34.87
C ALA A 804 -22.31 38.00 -34.46
N ARG A 805 -22.57 38.74 -33.37
CA ARG A 805 -21.62 39.72 -32.80
C ARG A 805 -20.43 39.11 -32.08
N LEU A 806 -20.54 37.88 -31.58
CA LEU A 806 -19.42 37.16 -30.98
C LEU A 806 -18.47 36.59 -32.05
N CYS A 807 -18.99 36.23 -33.22
CA CYS A 807 -18.20 35.71 -34.34
C CYS A 807 -17.18 36.75 -34.85
N SER A 808 -16.16 36.28 -35.57
CA SER A 808 -15.23 37.16 -36.27
C SER A 808 -15.94 37.97 -37.35
N LYS A 809 -15.33 39.10 -37.75
CA LYS A 809 -15.88 39.96 -38.81
C LYS A 809 -16.04 39.22 -40.12
N GLU A 810 -15.12 38.30 -40.43
CA GLU A 810 -15.14 37.46 -41.64
C GLU A 810 -16.31 36.48 -41.60
N MET A 811 -16.51 35.79 -40.48
CA MET A 811 -17.63 34.87 -40.31
C MET A 811 -18.99 35.60 -40.32
N MET A 812 -19.07 36.76 -39.66
CA MET A 812 -20.28 37.59 -39.67
C MET A 812 -20.61 38.11 -41.08
N ALA A 813 -19.58 38.47 -41.87
CA ALA A 813 -19.75 38.91 -43.26
C ALA A 813 -20.27 37.79 -44.18
N ASN A 814 -20.21 36.53 -43.76
CA ASN A 814 -20.81 35.39 -44.48
C ASN A 814 -22.29 35.15 -44.14
N MET A 815 -22.82 35.82 -43.12
CA MET A 815 -24.23 35.73 -42.73
C MET A 815 -25.06 36.83 -43.41
N ARG A 816 -26.36 36.57 -43.62
CA ARG A 816 -27.33 37.61 -44.02
C ARG A 816 -28.31 37.90 -42.87
N LEU A 817 -28.67 39.16 -42.71
CA LEU A 817 -29.72 39.58 -41.79
C LEU A 817 -31.09 39.27 -42.42
N VAL A 818 -31.88 38.44 -41.76
CA VAL A 818 -33.15 37.92 -42.29
C VAL A 818 -34.34 38.76 -41.83
N ASP A 819 -34.46 38.99 -40.53
CA ASP A 819 -35.58 39.69 -39.92
C ASP A 819 -35.22 40.18 -38.52
N LYS A 820 -35.98 41.15 -38.01
CA LYS A 820 -35.87 41.62 -36.63
C LYS A 820 -37.15 41.27 -35.90
N VAL A 821 -37.05 40.36 -34.95
CA VAL A 821 -38.22 39.71 -34.35
C VAL A 821 -38.27 39.89 -32.85
N ARG A 822 -39.48 39.91 -32.29
CA ARG A 822 -39.67 39.81 -30.83
C ARG A 822 -40.30 38.46 -30.51
N PHE A 823 -39.60 37.66 -29.71
CA PHE A 823 -40.11 36.38 -29.23
C PHE A 823 -41.00 36.58 -27.99
N VAL A 824 -41.87 35.60 -27.73
CA VAL A 824 -42.73 35.60 -26.55
C VAL A 824 -41.85 35.53 -25.29
N GLY A 825 -41.95 36.55 -24.43
CA GLY A 825 -41.20 36.62 -23.17
C GLY A 825 -39.91 37.44 -23.23
N THR A 826 -39.47 37.88 -24.41
CA THR A 826 -38.36 38.84 -24.55
C THR A 826 -38.87 40.27 -24.63
N LYS A 827 -38.23 41.19 -23.89
CA LYS A 827 -38.56 42.64 -23.95
C LYS A 827 -37.97 43.28 -25.21
N ASP A 828 -36.72 42.97 -25.49
CA ASP A 828 -35.97 43.56 -26.60
C ASP A 828 -36.12 42.71 -27.87
N PRO A 829 -36.27 43.35 -29.05
CA PRO A 829 -36.26 42.64 -30.32
C PRO A 829 -34.86 42.09 -30.62
N ILE A 830 -34.80 40.92 -31.25
CA ILE A 830 -33.58 40.20 -31.61
C ILE A 830 -33.48 40.15 -33.12
N GLU A 831 -32.32 40.51 -33.65
CA GLU A 831 -32.02 40.33 -35.07
C GLU A 831 -31.66 38.87 -35.37
N LEU A 832 -32.26 38.32 -36.43
CA LEU A 832 -32.02 36.95 -36.88
C LEU A 832 -31.15 36.97 -38.12
N TYR A 833 -30.04 36.25 -38.05
CA TYR A 833 -29.13 36.02 -39.15
C TYR A 833 -29.29 34.59 -39.66
N CYS A 834 -29.02 34.36 -40.94
CA CYS A 834 -28.88 33.02 -41.47
C CYS A 834 -27.61 32.86 -42.31
N LEU A 835 -27.17 31.62 -42.41
CA LEU A 835 -26.14 31.19 -43.35
C LEU A 835 -26.80 30.61 -44.59
N ASP A 836 -26.42 31.13 -45.74
CA ASP A 836 -26.97 30.73 -47.03
C ASP A 836 -26.35 29.42 -47.51
N LEU A 837 -27.04 28.32 -47.22
CA LEU A 837 -26.59 26.96 -47.50
C LEU A 837 -27.66 26.20 -48.28
N ASP A 838 -27.30 25.71 -49.47
CA ASP A 838 -28.12 24.80 -50.26
C ASP A 838 -27.55 23.38 -50.22
N TYR A 839 -28.03 22.60 -49.24
CA TYR A 839 -27.60 21.21 -49.03
C TYR A 839 -28.03 20.25 -50.15
N LEU A 840 -28.89 20.68 -51.10
CA LEU A 840 -29.32 19.80 -52.19
C LEU A 840 -28.22 19.54 -53.22
N ASN A 841 -27.26 20.45 -53.35
CA ASN A 841 -26.14 20.35 -54.28
C ASN A 841 -25.06 19.36 -53.84
N LEU A 842 -25.12 18.89 -52.58
CA LEU A 842 -24.13 17.96 -52.06
C LEU A 842 -24.32 16.54 -52.62
N PRO A 843 -23.25 15.91 -53.14
CA PRO A 843 -23.26 14.49 -53.48
C PRO A 843 -23.29 13.64 -52.20
N VAL A 844 -23.84 12.43 -52.31
CA VAL A 844 -23.75 11.41 -51.24
C VAL A 844 -22.39 10.74 -51.37
N ASP A 845 -21.68 10.59 -50.25
CA ASP A 845 -20.38 9.93 -50.23
C ASP A 845 -20.52 8.43 -50.58
N GLU A 846 -19.51 7.87 -51.23
CA GLU A 846 -19.49 6.43 -51.49
C GLU A 846 -19.45 5.64 -50.17
N PRO A 847 -20.27 4.57 -50.04
CA PRO A 847 -20.23 3.72 -48.86
C PRO A 847 -18.85 3.05 -48.75
N LEU A 848 -18.26 3.14 -47.55
CA LEU A 848 -16.98 2.48 -47.26
C LEU A 848 -17.07 0.99 -47.55
N ARG A 849 -16.22 0.46 -48.45
CA ARG A 849 -16.21 -0.94 -48.88
C ARG A 849 -15.99 -1.95 -47.75
N LYS A 850 -15.34 -1.54 -46.66
CA LYS A 850 -15.15 -2.33 -45.43
C LYS A 850 -15.30 -1.41 -44.23
N THR A 851 -16.22 -1.75 -43.32
CA THR A 851 -16.23 -1.14 -41.99
C THR A 851 -15.02 -1.65 -41.22
N PRO A 852 -14.23 -0.77 -40.57
CA PRO A 852 -13.14 -1.23 -39.72
C PRO A 852 -13.73 -2.09 -38.58
N ILE A 853 -13.13 -3.25 -38.34
CA ILE A 853 -13.48 -4.07 -37.17
C ILE A 853 -12.91 -3.33 -35.96
N TRP A 854 -13.79 -2.65 -35.23
CA TRP A 854 -13.42 -1.89 -34.04
C TRP A 854 -12.90 -2.82 -32.95
N ASN A 855 -11.59 -2.90 -32.79
CA ASN A 855 -10.93 -3.47 -31.62
C ASN A 855 -10.53 -2.36 -30.63
N THR A 856 -10.14 -2.73 -29.40
CA THR A 856 -9.76 -1.77 -28.36
C THR A 856 -8.62 -0.86 -28.79
N ALA A 857 -7.60 -1.41 -29.46
CA ALA A 857 -6.44 -0.68 -29.97
C ALA A 857 -6.80 0.38 -31.04
N MET A 858 -7.69 0.03 -31.97
CA MET A 858 -8.17 0.93 -33.02
C MET A 858 -9.03 2.03 -32.43
N ARG A 859 -9.90 1.73 -31.45
CA ARG A 859 -10.68 2.75 -30.74
C ARG A 859 -9.77 3.74 -30.02
N TYR A 860 -8.73 3.23 -29.36
CA TYR A 860 -7.71 4.06 -28.70
C TYR A 860 -7.00 4.98 -29.71
N ARG A 861 -6.48 4.43 -30.81
CA ARG A 861 -5.82 5.23 -31.87
C ARG A 861 -6.75 6.27 -32.49
N SER A 862 -8.01 5.93 -32.72
CA SER A 862 -9.00 6.88 -33.24
C SER A 862 -9.29 8.00 -32.26
N ARG A 863 -9.39 7.73 -30.95
CA ARG A 863 -9.54 8.77 -29.93
C ARG A 863 -8.33 9.71 -29.89
N GLN A 864 -7.11 9.18 -29.92
CA GLN A 864 -5.90 9.99 -29.96
C GLN A 864 -5.89 10.91 -31.19
N TYR A 865 -6.19 10.37 -32.37
CA TYR A 865 -6.26 11.17 -33.59
C TYR A 865 -7.29 12.31 -33.50
N LEU A 866 -8.46 12.06 -32.89
CA LEU A 866 -9.49 13.09 -32.68
C LEU A 866 -9.05 14.16 -31.68
N GLU A 867 -8.42 13.77 -30.57
CA GLU A 867 -7.84 14.70 -29.58
C GLU A 867 -6.73 15.56 -30.18
N ASP A 868 -5.84 14.97 -30.98
CA ASP A 868 -4.77 15.71 -31.68
C ASP A 868 -5.37 16.73 -32.66
N LYS A 869 -6.39 16.32 -33.43
CA LYS A 869 -7.11 17.22 -34.34
C LYS A 869 -7.79 18.36 -33.58
N LYS A 870 -8.43 18.06 -32.44
CA LYS A 870 -9.05 19.05 -31.55
C LYS A 870 -8.02 20.05 -31.01
N ARG A 871 -6.82 19.57 -30.66
CA ARG A 871 -5.69 20.41 -30.23
C ARG A 871 -5.20 21.31 -31.38
N MET A 872 -5.06 20.78 -32.59
CA MET A 872 -4.66 21.55 -33.77
C MET A 872 -5.66 22.65 -34.10
N ILE A 873 -6.97 22.38 -34.02
CA ILE A 873 -8.02 23.39 -34.25
C ILE A 873 -8.00 24.48 -33.16
N TRP A 874 -7.62 24.13 -31.93
CA TRP A 874 -7.51 25.09 -30.82
C TRP A 874 -6.27 25.98 -30.88
N ALA A 875 -5.18 25.49 -31.49
CA ALA A 875 -3.88 26.17 -31.57
C ALA A 875 -4.00 27.59 -32.17
N ASP A 876 -3.23 28.55 -31.65
CA ASP A 876 -3.42 29.99 -31.94
C ASP A 876 -3.20 30.34 -33.42
N ASP A 877 -2.40 29.55 -34.11
CA ASP A 877 -2.07 29.58 -35.54
C ASP A 877 -3.20 29.08 -36.45
N ALA A 878 -4.22 28.40 -35.90
CA ALA A 878 -5.37 27.94 -36.68
C ALA A 878 -6.46 29.02 -36.80
N GLU A 879 -6.57 29.63 -37.99
CA GLU A 879 -7.68 30.50 -38.37
C GLU A 879 -8.91 29.69 -38.82
N ILE A 880 -10.04 29.88 -38.13
CA ILE A 880 -11.27 29.10 -38.35
C ILE A 880 -12.02 29.56 -39.61
N SER A 881 -11.84 30.82 -40.02
CA SER A 881 -12.39 31.35 -41.27
C SER A 881 -11.83 30.61 -42.49
N ASN A 882 -10.51 30.35 -42.54
CA ASN A 882 -9.90 29.54 -43.59
C ASN A 882 -10.52 28.13 -43.67
N LEU A 883 -10.78 27.52 -42.51
CA LEU A 883 -11.44 26.22 -42.41
C LEU A 883 -12.88 26.21 -42.97
N PHE A 884 -13.54 27.37 -43.00
CA PHE A 884 -14.88 27.55 -43.56
C PHE A 884 -14.85 27.81 -45.06
N GLU A 885 -13.86 28.54 -45.57
CA GLU A 885 -13.71 28.86 -46.99
C GLU A 885 -13.08 27.71 -47.80
N ASP A 886 -12.07 27.03 -47.24
CA ASP A 886 -11.35 25.92 -47.87
C ASP A 886 -12.18 24.63 -47.95
N ASP A 887 -13.24 24.50 -47.15
CA ASP A 887 -14.08 23.30 -47.14
C ASP A 887 -14.90 23.21 -48.43
N SER A 888 -14.51 22.27 -49.30
CA SER A 888 -15.16 22.02 -50.59
C SER A 888 -16.68 21.77 -50.50
N HIS A 889 -17.18 21.24 -49.38
CA HIS A 889 -18.59 20.96 -49.19
C HIS A 889 -19.36 22.22 -48.79
N ILE A 890 -18.76 23.07 -47.96
CA ILE A 890 -19.35 24.38 -47.64
C ILE A 890 -19.40 25.24 -48.90
N ALA A 891 -18.31 25.30 -49.67
CA ALA A 891 -18.26 26.00 -50.95
C ALA A 891 -19.35 25.49 -51.93
N CYS A 892 -19.54 24.17 -52.01
CA CYS A 892 -20.59 23.56 -52.83
C CYS A 892 -22.01 23.98 -52.38
N MET A 893 -22.29 23.99 -51.07
CA MET A 893 -23.57 24.45 -50.54
C MET A 893 -23.82 25.94 -50.80
N ARG A 894 -22.76 26.76 -50.84
CA ARG A 894 -22.86 28.22 -51.07
C ARG A 894 -22.90 28.62 -52.53
N SER A 895 -22.52 27.73 -53.45
CA SER A 895 -22.39 28.01 -54.89
C SER A 895 -23.64 28.60 -55.58
N ALA A 896 -24.83 28.38 -55.00
CA ALA A 896 -26.08 28.92 -55.53
C ALA A 896 -26.30 30.42 -55.20
N TYR A 897 -25.62 30.95 -54.18
CA TYR A 897 -25.84 32.31 -53.67
C TYR A 897 -24.75 33.25 -54.16
N THR A 898 -25.10 34.15 -55.07
CA THR A 898 -24.18 35.16 -55.61
C THR A 898 -24.16 36.44 -54.78
N GLU A 899 -23.12 37.26 -54.94
CA GLU A 899 -23.08 38.60 -54.32
C GLU A 899 -24.27 39.47 -54.77
N ASP A 900 -24.63 39.40 -56.05
CA ASP A 900 -25.80 40.10 -56.60
C ASP A 900 -27.08 39.75 -55.85
N PHE A 901 -27.31 38.46 -55.57
CA PHE A 901 -28.45 38.00 -54.79
C PHE A 901 -28.43 38.61 -53.38
N ARG A 902 -27.27 38.60 -52.70
CA ARG A 902 -27.13 39.15 -51.34
C ARG A 902 -27.40 40.65 -51.31
N GLN A 903 -26.90 41.40 -52.30
CA GLN A 903 -27.13 42.84 -52.41
C GLN A 903 -28.61 43.16 -52.66
N GLN A 904 -29.25 42.47 -53.62
CA GLN A 904 -30.68 42.64 -53.92
C GLN A 904 -31.56 42.32 -52.71
N PHE A 905 -31.26 41.23 -52.00
CA PHE A 905 -31.96 40.87 -50.78
C PHE A 905 -31.79 41.93 -49.69
N ASN A 906 -30.55 42.38 -49.44
CA ASN A 906 -30.28 43.40 -48.42
C ASN A 906 -31.00 44.73 -48.73
N MET A 907 -31.04 45.15 -49.99
CA MET A 907 -31.82 46.32 -50.42
C MET A 907 -33.32 46.11 -50.18
N GLY A 908 -33.87 44.94 -50.53
CA GLY A 908 -35.26 44.60 -50.27
C GLY A 908 -35.61 44.58 -48.79
N TYR A 909 -34.74 43.99 -47.97
CA TYR A 909 -34.89 43.93 -46.51
C TYR A 909 -34.83 45.32 -45.86
N GLN A 910 -33.87 46.17 -46.26
CA GLN A 910 -33.78 47.54 -45.73
C GLN A 910 -35.05 48.33 -46.02
N ASN A 911 -35.61 48.23 -47.23
CA ASN A 911 -36.90 48.86 -47.56
C ASN A 911 -38.05 48.31 -46.71
N TYR A 912 -38.09 46.98 -46.49
CA TYR A 912 -39.07 46.36 -45.58
C TYR A 912 -38.95 46.88 -44.14
N ALA A 913 -37.73 46.98 -43.61
CA ALA A 913 -37.48 47.47 -42.26
C ALA A 913 -37.89 48.94 -42.09
N GLN A 914 -37.68 49.78 -43.11
CA GLN A 914 -38.07 51.20 -43.11
C GLN A 914 -39.57 51.43 -43.38
N GLY A 915 -40.32 50.41 -43.78
CA GLY A 915 -41.77 50.50 -44.04
C GLY A 915 -42.17 50.70 -45.51
N GLU A 916 -41.22 50.75 -46.43
CA GLU A 916 -41.44 50.88 -47.88
C GLU A 916 -41.76 49.52 -48.53
N TRP A 917 -42.89 48.93 -48.14
CA TRP A 917 -43.24 47.54 -48.47
C TRP A 917 -43.53 47.30 -49.95
N ILE A 918 -43.90 48.34 -50.71
CA ILE A 918 -44.12 48.23 -52.17
C ILE A 918 -42.80 48.00 -52.90
N VAL A 919 -41.76 48.77 -52.56
CA VAL A 919 -40.41 48.62 -53.12
C VAL A 919 -39.79 47.31 -52.64
N ALA A 920 -39.96 46.98 -51.36
CA ALA A 920 -39.51 45.71 -50.80
C ALA A 920 -40.14 44.51 -51.52
N ASN A 921 -41.43 44.57 -51.86
CA ASN A 921 -42.11 43.52 -52.61
C ASN A 921 -41.48 43.28 -53.98
N GLN A 922 -41.14 44.35 -54.71
CA GLN A 922 -40.49 44.24 -56.03
C GLN A 922 -39.11 43.57 -55.92
N LEU A 923 -38.26 44.07 -55.02
CA LEU A 923 -36.89 43.56 -54.84
C LEU A 923 -36.90 42.11 -54.31
N LEU A 924 -37.72 41.80 -53.30
CA LEU A 924 -37.80 40.45 -52.74
C LEU A 924 -38.43 39.47 -53.73
N SER A 925 -39.38 39.90 -54.58
CA SER A 925 -39.91 39.05 -55.65
C SER A 925 -38.86 38.73 -56.72
N GLN A 926 -37.94 39.66 -57.00
CA GLN A 926 -36.80 39.39 -57.89
C GLN A 926 -35.86 38.35 -57.26
N THR A 927 -35.53 38.48 -55.96
CA THR A 927 -34.65 37.51 -55.28
C THR A 927 -35.22 36.08 -55.29
N LEU A 928 -36.55 35.91 -55.28
CA LEU A 928 -37.19 34.59 -55.41
C LEU A 928 -36.90 33.90 -56.76
N ALA A 929 -36.69 34.68 -57.83
CA ALA A 929 -36.44 34.18 -59.17
C ALA A 929 -34.94 33.98 -59.48
N MET A 930 -34.04 34.56 -58.68
CA MET A 930 -32.58 34.48 -58.88
C MET A 930 -32.00 33.11 -58.53
N LEU A 931 -32.64 32.38 -57.61
CA LEU A 931 -32.19 31.05 -57.17
C LEU A 931 -32.96 29.94 -57.90
N ARG A 932 -32.32 28.76 -58.04
CA ARG A 932 -32.98 27.55 -58.59
C ARG A 932 -34.18 27.09 -57.76
N ARG A 933 -34.21 27.45 -56.47
CA ARG A 933 -35.30 27.19 -55.53
C ARG A 933 -35.72 28.52 -54.92
N GLN A 934 -37.02 28.67 -54.64
CA GLN A 934 -37.53 29.85 -53.95
C GLN A 934 -36.80 30.07 -52.63
N ASP A 935 -36.26 31.28 -52.47
CA ASP A 935 -35.61 31.70 -51.23
C ASP A 935 -36.62 31.70 -50.07
N GLY A 936 -36.26 31.04 -48.98
CA GLY A 936 -37.12 30.90 -47.82
C GLY A 936 -37.40 32.24 -47.11
N PRO A 937 -36.35 33.00 -46.74
CA PRO A 937 -36.49 34.32 -46.14
C PRO A 937 -37.29 35.32 -46.99
N SER A 938 -36.99 35.46 -48.28
CA SER A 938 -37.77 36.34 -49.17
C SER A 938 -39.25 35.95 -49.19
N LEU A 939 -39.55 34.65 -49.29
CA LEU A 939 -40.92 34.15 -49.29
C LEU A 939 -41.64 34.43 -47.96
N ALA A 940 -40.94 34.26 -46.84
CA ALA A 940 -41.50 34.49 -45.51
C ALA A 940 -41.84 35.97 -45.28
N LEU A 941 -40.97 36.88 -45.72
CA LEU A 941 -41.21 38.33 -45.68
C LEU A 941 -42.36 38.73 -46.61
N LEU A 942 -42.39 38.22 -47.84
CA LEU A 942 -43.49 38.48 -48.79
C LEU A 942 -44.83 37.96 -48.27
N ARG A 943 -44.88 36.78 -47.65
CA ARG A 943 -46.09 36.25 -47.02
C ARG A 943 -46.59 37.15 -45.89
N TYR A 944 -45.68 37.63 -45.06
CA TYR A 944 -46.02 38.55 -43.96
C TYR A 944 -46.48 39.92 -44.48
N MET A 945 -45.82 40.49 -45.48
CA MET A 945 -46.31 41.72 -46.12
C MET A 945 -47.68 41.51 -46.78
N GLY A 946 -47.89 40.35 -47.38
CA GLY A 946 -49.16 39.94 -47.97
C GLY A 946 -50.32 39.93 -46.98
N THR A 947 -50.10 39.55 -45.71
CA THR A 947 -51.17 39.58 -44.69
C THR A 947 -51.65 41.00 -44.36
N HIS A 948 -50.83 42.03 -44.58
CA HIS A 948 -51.24 43.44 -44.45
C HIS A 948 -51.40 44.15 -45.81
N ARG A 949 -51.64 43.39 -46.89
CA ARG A 949 -51.84 43.94 -48.25
C ARG A 949 -50.68 44.84 -48.72
N PHE A 950 -49.45 44.51 -48.34
CA PHE A 950 -48.22 45.22 -48.72
C PHE A 950 -48.17 46.70 -48.27
N MET A 951 -48.89 47.06 -47.21
CA MET A 951 -48.76 48.37 -46.55
C MET A 951 -48.35 48.18 -45.09
N ALA A 952 -47.34 48.94 -44.66
CA ALA A 952 -46.82 48.87 -43.29
C ALA A 952 -47.88 49.34 -42.26
N PRO A 953 -48.04 48.65 -41.12
CA PRO A 953 -48.93 49.09 -40.04
C PRO A 953 -48.56 50.46 -39.46
N THR A 954 -49.54 51.20 -38.94
CA THR A 954 -49.32 52.48 -38.25
C THR A 954 -48.47 52.24 -36.98
N GLY A 955 -47.17 52.58 -37.03
CA GLY A 955 -46.21 52.31 -35.97
C GLY A 955 -45.17 51.22 -36.26
N TRP A 956 -45.03 50.78 -37.53
CA TRP A 956 -43.99 49.84 -37.94
C TRP A 956 -42.59 50.39 -37.65
N ALA A 957 -41.86 49.72 -36.75
CA ALA A 957 -40.48 50.04 -36.39
C ALA A 957 -39.48 49.01 -36.96
N GLY A 958 -39.87 48.29 -38.03
CA GLY A 958 -39.07 47.19 -38.57
C GLY A 958 -39.02 45.94 -37.70
N VAL A 959 -39.94 45.79 -36.74
CA VAL A 959 -39.97 44.66 -35.79
C VAL A 959 -41.21 43.79 -36.01
N ARG A 960 -40.99 42.51 -36.22
CA ARG A 960 -42.04 41.49 -36.32
C ARG A 960 -42.27 40.81 -34.97
N ASP A 961 -43.48 40.90 -34.43
CA ASP A 961 -43.86 40.20 -33.20
C ASP A 961 -44.28 38.76 -33.51
N PHE A 962 -43.58 37.76 -32.95
CA PHE A 962 -44.05 36.38 -32.96
C PHE A 962 -45.02 36.17 -31.79
N GLY A 963 -46.32 36.04 -32.10
CA GLY A 963 -47.36 35.79 -31.11
C GLY A 963 -47.27 34.41 -30.45
N ARG A 964 -48.11 34.15 -29.44
CA ARG A 964 -48.20 32.85 -28.71
C ARG A 964 -48.56 31.63 -29.57
N SER A 965 -48.94 31.82 -30.83
CA SER A 965 -49.35 30.76 -31.76
C SER A 965 -48.37 30.62 -32.93
N VAL A 966 -47.10 30.38 -32.60
CA VAL A 966 -46.10 29.87 -33.55
C VAL A 966 -45.67 28.50 -33.11
#